data_AF-A0A1Q8AB21-F1
#
_entry.id   AF-A0A1Q8AB21-F1
#
_cell.length_a   1.000
_cell.length_b   1.000
_cell.length_c   1.000
_cell.angle_alpha   90.00
_cell.angle_beta   90.00
_cell.angle_gamma   90.00
#
_symmetry.space_group_name_H-M   'P 1'
#
loop_
_entity.id
_entity.type
_entity.pdbx_description
1 polymer ?
#
loop_
_entity_poly.entity_id
_entity_poly.type
_entity_poly.pdbx_seq_one_letter_code
_entity_poly.pdbx_strand_id
1 'polypeptide(L)'
;MPTYRDYFAELKERIKEATPQQVDAILRSEDVQLGDVREKNEWDEGHIPGAVHVPKSYLEQWAEDRLPNKDKLTVLYCAGGVRSAMAADTLAKLGYTNVLSMAGGFNRWKDSGFRWAKPESLTADQAQRYSRHLLIPEVGEAGQHKLLKSKALLIGAGGLGSPAAFYLAAAGVGTLGIVDSDVVDATNLQRQILHSTERIGEPKADSAKATLEAINPDVTVIPYKERLTSENIDRIIGDYDVVIDGADNFPTRYLLNDASIKWRKPVVHGSIYRFEGQVTVFKPFEGPCYRCLFHQPPPPELAPSCAEAGVLGVLPGVIGTIQANEALKLLLGIGEPLVGRYLLFDALDATFREVRLRRDPECPVCGEHPTITEYIDYEGFCASRRLAPRGPGGEAPRHPYPSRMRRFIALALAAVFVATACTAVAPSASPTKTPDIKRSKLDAAYSGLTDDDVFAPTSKEVLTAALQAMKDEVQKAGGRADIVSIPDFTDKSEPNNDDFKKFAEAASKLASANALVPGDRLADVALLAMAKVKPDCHTQYVKRTSAVPSGVSAARVETGGQVRADESQLSSQLLPGGVGYITWKEWVDSGTYKQHIEVQKVMDKLLAQGAKAWLFDVSNNLGGIQNQTMMSWFNNGEALVKIRLKNGYAGAIEAKKELRLPAQYQLPVAVVINGRSASMSEMFALAFKETKRGMLFGTKTIGCLGSTNILNLIDGSIFQYTVSEFVGGVTNAAYNNIGVMPDQTVPDNQAVDAAATFLREQIAKGTKP
;
A
#
# COMPACT_ATOMS: atom_id res chain seq x y z
N MET A 1 -68.71 -3.99 26.88
CA MET A 1 -67.28 -3.99 26.48
C MET A 1 -66.49 -4.58 27.64
N PRO A 2 -65.44 -5.37 27.40
CA PRO A 2 -64.53 -5.78 28.46
C PRO A 2 -63.95 -4.54 29.15
N THR A 3 -63.87 -4.55 30.48
CA THR A 3 -63.22 -3.47 31.23
C THR A 3 -61.70 -3.64 31.17
N TYR A 4 -60.97 -2.57 31.49
CA TYR A 4 -59.51 -2.62 31.58
C TYR A 4 -59.02 -3.67 32.61
N ARG A 5 -59.83 -3.99 33.65
CA ARG A 5 -59.54 -5.06 34.61
C ARG A 5 -59.69 -6.46 34.00
N ASP A 6 -60.71 -6.67 33.19
CA ASP A 6 -60.97 -7.97 32.55
C ASP A 6 -59.86 -8.31 31.55
N TYR A 7 -59.45 -7.32 30.75
CA TYR A 7 -58.29 -7.44 29.85
C TYR A 7 -57.01 -7.84 30.61
N PHE A 8 -56.72 -7.23 31.77
CA PHE A 8 -55.56 -7.60 32.58
C PHE A 8 -55.67 -8.98 33.26
N ALA A 9 -56.88 -9.45 33.57
CA ALA A 9 -57.08 -10.80 34.09
C ALA A 9 -56.74 -11.85 33.02
N GLU A 10 -57.31 -11.75 31.83
CA GLU A 10 -56.99 -12.66 30.73
C GLU A 10 -55.53 -12.54 30.25
N LEU A 11 -54.90 -11.37 30.40
CA LEU A 11 -53.49 -11.19 30.05
C LEU A 11 -52.59 -11.99 31.00
N LYS A 12 -52.91 -12.01 32.30
CA LYS A 12 -52.18 -12.78 33.32
C LYS A 12 -52.32 -14.29 33.18
N GLU A 13 -53.40 -14.79 32.60
CA GLU A 13 -53.55 -16.23 32.29
C GLU A 13 -52.68 -16.68 31.11
N ARG A 14 -52.28 -15.75 30.24
CA ARG A 14 -51.51 -16.03 29.00
C ARG A 14 -50.00 -15.80 29.13
N ILE A 15 -49.54 -15.14 30.18
CA ILE A 15 -48.12 -14.77 30.38
C ILE A 15 -47.54 -15.51 31.58
N LYS A 16 -46.33 -16.03 31.43
CA LYS A 16 -45.54 -16.55 32.54
C LYS A 16 -44.90 -15.39 33.33
N GLU A 17 -45.21 -15.26 34.61
CA GLU A 17 -44.58 -14.29 35.51
C GLU A 17 -43.51 -14.96 36.41
N ALA A 18 -42.44 -14.24 36.73
CA ALA A 18 -41.42 -14.64 37.71
C ALA A 18 -41.15 -13.54 38.73
N THR A 19 -40.86 -13.91 39.98
CA THR A 19 -40.45 -12.95 41.04
C THR A 19 -39.01 -12.45 40.83
N PRO A 20 -38.61 -11.29 41.38
CA PRO A 20 -37.23 -10.82 41.32
C PRO A 20 -36.20 -11.86 41.82
N GLN A 21 -36.55 -12.62 42.86
CA GLN A 21 -35.73 -13.72 43.38
C GLN A 21 -35.51 -14.84 42.36
N GLN A 22 -36.56 -15.21 41.60
CA GLN A 22 -36.45 -16.20 40.53
C GLN A 22 -35.67 -15.65 39.34
N VAL A 23 -35.86 -14.37 38.99
CA VAL A 23 -35.11 -13.71 37.91
C VAL A 23 -33.62 -13.59 38.25
N ASP A 24 -33.26 -13.24 39.48
CA ASP A 24 -31.86 -13.22 39.95
C ASP A 24 -31.23 -14.61 39.94
N ALA A 25 -31.98 -15.66 40.28
CA ALA A 25 -31.51 -17.04 40.15
C ALA A 25 -31.25 -17.41 38.67
N ILE A 26 -32.21 -17.15 37.79
CA ILE A 26 -32.11 -17.40 36.33
C ILE A 26 -30.89 -16.67 35.75
N LEU A 27 -30.70 -15.39 36.06
CA LEU A 27 -29.57 -14.57 35.58
C LEU A 27 -28.18 -15.05 36.07
N ARG A 28 -28.13 -15.95 37.06
CA ARG A 28 -26.89 -16.56 37.55
C ARG A 28 -26.65 -17.98 37.02
N SER A 29 -27.70 -18.69 36.59
CA SER A 29 -27.63 -20.10 36.18
C SER A 29 -27.84 -20.33 34.68
N GLU A 30 -28.46 -19.40 33.97
CA GLU A 30 -28.88 -19.55 32.57
C GLU A 30 -28.42 -18.36 31.72
N ASP A 31 -28.08 -18.64 30.46
CA ASP A 31 -27.85 -17.60 29.45
C ASP A 31 -29.21 -17.13 28.90
N VAL A 32 -29.60 -15.89 29.20
CA VAL A 32 -30.94 -15.34 28.90
C VAL A 32 -30.87 -13.98 28.22
N GLN A 33 -31.94 -13.59 27.52
CA GLN A 33 -32.11 -12.22 27.03
C GLN A 33 -32.88 -11.41 28.07
N LEU A 34 -32.29 -10.35 28.61
CA LEU A 34 -32.94 -9.49 29.61
C LEU A 34 -33.34 -8.17 28.97
N GLY A 35 -34.64 -7.87 28.87
CA GLY A 35 -35.18 -6.67 28.23
C GLY A 35 -35.81 -5.69 29.22
N ASP A 36 -35.37 -4.44 29.20
CA ASP A 36 -35.99 -3.34 29.95
C ASP A 36 -36.96 -2.57 29.04
N VAL A 37 -38.26 -2.66 29.33
CA VAL A 37 -39.32 -2.05 28.51
C VAL A 37 -39.79 -0.69 29.03
N ARG A 38 -39.02 -0.06 29.92
CA ARG A 38 -39.27 1.32 30.39
C ARG A 38 -38.83 2.35 29.35
N GLU A 39 -39.29 3.59 29.50
CA GLU A 39 -38.85 4.69 28.64
C GLU A 39 -37.41 5.15 29.01
N LYS A 40 -36.74 5.90 28.13
CA LYS A 40 -35.29 6.25 28.27
C LYS A 40 -34.94 6.95 29.58
N ASN A 41 -35.80 7.86 30.06
CA ASN A 41 -35.59 8.55 31.33
C ASN A 41 -35.53 7.59 32.54
N GLU A 42 -36.42 6.59 32.59
CA GLU A 42 -36.41 5.59 33.65
C GLU A 42 -35.19 4.66 33.58
N TRP A 43 -34.72 4.36 32.36
CA TRP A 43 -33.48 3.60 32.13
C TRP A 43 -32.25 4.36 32.63
N ASP A 44 -32.20 5.67 32.39
CA ASP A 44 -31.13 6.59 32.81
C ASP A 44 -31.09 6.79 34.35
N GLU A 45 -32.22 6.66 35.02
CA GLU A 45 -32.29 6.59 36.50
C GLU A 45 -31.71 5.29 37.07
N GLY A 46 -31.53 4.25 36.25
CA GLY A 46 -30.84 3.00 36.57
C GLY A 46 -31.63 1.75 36.17
N HIS A 47 -30.92 0.66 35.88
CA HIS A 47 -31.39 -0.60 35.28
C HIS A 47 -30.68 -1.83 35.89
N ILE A 48 -31.12 -3.03 35.51
CA ILE A 48 -30.49 -4.31 35.92
C ILE A 48 -29.28 -4.58 35.02
N PRO A 49 -28.08 -4.91 35.56
CA PRO A 49 -26.89 -5.15 34.74
C PRO A 49 -27.10 -6.30 33.75
N GLY A 50 -26.66 -6.12 32.50
CA GLY A 50 -26.88 -7.07 31.42
C GLY A 50 -28.26 -6.97 30.74
N ALA A 51 -29.13 -6.06 31.18
CA ALA A 51 -30.35 -5.73 30.44
C ALA A 51 -30.03 -4.99 29.13
N VAL A 52 -30.88 -5.17 28.13
CA VAL A 52 -30.92 -4.38 26.91
C VAL A 52 -32.15 -3.47 26.96
N HIS A 53 -31.96 -2.18 26.68
CA HIS A 53 -33.05 -1.21 26.67
C HIS A 53 -33.92 -1.38 25.42
N VAL A 54 -35.21 -1.66 25.58
CA VAL A 54 -36.16 -1.85 24.49
C VAL A 54 -37.55 -1.34 24.91
N PRO A 55 -37.77 0.00 24.89
CA PRO A 55 -39.00 0.63 25.36
C PRO A 55 -40.28 -0.02 24.83
N LYS A 56 -41.32 -0.13 25.66
CA LYS A 56 -42.63 -0.68 25.22
C LYS A 56 -43.18 0.06 23.99
N SER A 57 -42.87 1.35 23.86
CA SER A 57 -43.21 2.25 22.75
C SER A 57 -42.55 1.89 21.41
N TYR A 58 -41.37 1.25 21.43
CA TYR A 58 -40.61 0.86 20.22
C TYR A 58 -40.41 -0.66 20.10
N LEU A 59 -40.94 -1.45 21.03
CA LEU A 59 -40.73 -2.90 21.14
C LEU A 59 -40.96 -3.66 19.83
N GLU A 60 -42.03 -3.34 19.10
CA GLU A 60 -42.39 -4.01 17.84
C GLU A 60 -41.40 -3.73 16.71
N GLN A 61 -40.70 -2.60 16.76
CA GLN A 61 -39.69 -2.20 15.78
C GLN A 61 -38.28 -2.70 16.17
N TRP A 62 -37.97 -2.73 17.47
CA TRP A 62 -36.59 -2.93 17.96
C TRP A 62 -36.34 -4.34 18.54
N ALA A 63 -37.37 -5.15 18.78
CA ALA A 63 -37.19 -6.47 19.41
C ALA A 63 -36.26 -7.39 18.61
N GLU A 64 -36.44 -7.50 17.29
CA GLU A 64 -35.63 -8.42 16.46
C GLU A 64 -34.14 -8.03 16.38
N ASP A 65 -33.81 -6.76 16.60
CA ASP A 65 -32.43 -6.26 16.69
C ASP A 65 -31.85 -6.42 18.10
N ARG A 66 -32.63 -6.04 19.12
CA ARG A 66 -32.16 -5.95 20.52
C ARG A 66 -32.35 -7.21 21.36
N LEU A 67 -33.20 -8.13 20.93
CA LEU A 67 -33.50 -9.43 21.58
C LEU A 67 -33.51 -10.56 20.52
N PRO A 68 -32.48 -10.68 19.65
CA PRO A 68 -32.59 -11.35 18.35
C PRO A 68 -32.95 -12.84 18.39
N ASN A 69 -32.75 -13.55 19.50
CA ASN A 69 -33.03 -14.98 19.59
C ASN A 69 -34.44 -15.25 20.13
N LYS A 70 -35.38 -15.57 19.22
CA LYS A 70 -36.80 -15.81 19.55
C LYS A 70 -37.07 -17.05 20.41
N ASP A 71 -36.15 -18.02 20.44
CA ASP A 71 -36.29 -19.26 21.21
C ASP A 71 -35.58 -19.24 22.58
N LYS A 72 -34.61 -18.33 22.74
CA LYS A 72 -33.89 -18.12 24.00
C LYS A 72 -34.83 -17.50 25.04
N LEU A 73 -34.69 -17.94 26.29
CA LEU A 73 -35.47 -17.41 27.41
C LEU A 73 -35.29 -15.88 27.48
N THR A 74 -36.39 -15.16 27.33
CA THR A 74 -36.42 -13.70 27.27
C THR A 74 -37.19 -13.18 28.48
N VAL A 75 -36.49 -12.53 29.42
CA VAL A 75 -37.08 -11.94 30.63
C VAL A 75 -37.29 -10.45 30.40
N LEU A 76 -38.54 -9.99 30.51
CA LEU A 76 -38.89 -8.57 30.38
C LEU A 76 -39.25 -7.96 31.73
N TYR A 77 -38.83 -6.72 31.97
CA TYR A 77 -39.26 -5.96 33.14
C TYR A 77 -39.57 -4.50 32.80
N CYS A 78 -40.45 -3.90 33.60
CA CYS A 78 -40.69 -2.47 33.61
C CYS A 78 -40.63 -1.94 35.05
N ALA A 79 -41.08 -0.71 35.35
CA ALA A 79 -41.07 -0.19 36.73
C ALA A 79 -41.82 -1.08 37.74
N GLY A 80 -43.00 -1.62 37.37
CA GLY A 80 -43.92 -2.31 38.30
C GLY A 80 -44.53 -3.63 37.79
N GLY A 81 -44.02 -4.20 36.70
CA GLY A 81 -44.49 -5.47 36.11
C GLY A 81 -45.62 -5.36 35.06
N VAL A 82 -46.46 -4.32 35.14
CA VAL A 82 -47.64 -4.18 34.25
C VAL A 82 -47.26 -4.01 32.77
N ARG A 83 -46.39 -3.04 32.44
CA ARG A 83 -45.93 -2.83 31.05
C ARG A 83 -45.12 -4.02 30.50
N SER A 84 -44.36 -4.73 31.34
CA SER A 84 -43.60 -5.90 30.89
C SER A 84 -44.47 -7.13 30.63
N ALA A 85 -45.60 -7.27 31.34
CA ALA A 85 -46.60 -8.26 30.96
C ALA A 85 -47.15 -7.96 29.56
N MET A 86 -47.61 -6.73 29.31
CA MET A 86 -48.08 -6.33 27.97
C MET A 86 -46.98 -6.47 26.90
N ALA A 87 -45.71 -6.27 27.25
CA ALA A 87 -44.59 -6.49 26.35
C ALA A 87 -44.36 -7.98 26.03
N ALA A 88 -44.54 -8.86 27.02
CA ALA A 88 -44.38 -10.30 26.82
C ALA A 88 -45.46 -10.87 25.88
N ASP A 89 -46.70 -10.43 26.00
CA ASP A 89 -47.78 -10.74 25.05
C ASP A 89 -47.50 -10.19 23.64
N THR A 90 -46.92 -8.99 23.51
CA THR A 90 -46.44 -8.48 22.21
C THR A 90 -45.33 -9.37 21.62
N LEU A 91 -44.30 -9.72 22.40
CA LEU A 91 -43.21 -10.58 21.90
C LEU A 91 -43.71 -11.98 21.50
N ALA A 92 -44.63 -12.57 22.27
CA ALA A 92 -45.23 -13.86 21.92
C ALA A 92 -45.91 -13.81 20.53
N LYS A 93 -46.60 -12.71 20.20
CA LYS A 93 -47.21 -12.49 18.87
C LYS A 93 -46.18 -12.25 17.75
N LEU A 94 -44.99 -11.76 18.09
CA LEU A 94 -43.85 -11.63 17.17
C LEU A 94 -43.04 -12.93 17.01
N GLY A 95 -43.52 -14.03 17.61
CA GLY A 95 -42.93 -15.37 17.46
C GLY A 95 -41.90 -15.76 18.52
N TYR A 96 -41.80 -15.03 19.64
CA TYR A 96 -40.93 -15.40 20.75
C TYR A 96 -41.58 -16.53 21.55
N THR A 97 -40.92 -17.69 21.63
CA THR A 97 -41.52 -18.93 22.16
C THR A 97 -41.37 -19.06 23.69
N ASN A 98 -40.42 -18.33 24.30
CA ASN A 98 -40.12 -18.43 25.73
C ASN A 98 -39.91 -17.06 26.40
N VAL A 99 -41.01 -16.40 26.77
CA VAL A 99 -40.99 -15.06 27.40
C VAL A 99 -41.51 -15.09 28.84
N LEU A 100 -40.77 -14.46 29.76
CA LEU A 100 -41.13 -14.21 31.16
C LEU A 100 -41.32 -12.71 31.42
N SER A 101 -42.29 -12.35 32.26
CA SER A 101 -42.39 -10.98 32.82
C SER A 101 -42.00 -10.97 34.30
N MET A 102 -41.17 -10.01 34.72
CA MET A 102 -40.81 -9.87 36.13
C MET A 102 -41.92 -9.19 36.95
N ALA A 103 -42.55 -9.96 37.83
CA ALA A 103 -43.62 -9.52 38.71
C ALA A 103 -43.15 -8.44 39.71
N GLY A 104 -43.79 -7.28 39.70
CA GLY A 104 -43.41 -6.12 40.52
C GLY A 104 -42.26 -5.29 39.94
N GLY A 105 -41.65 -5.72 38.83
CA GLY A 105 -40.71 -4.91 38.05
C GLY A 105 -39.44 -4.47 38.77
N PHE A 106 -38.79 -3.45 38.20
CA PHE A 106 -37.54 -2.89 38.68
C PHE A 106 -37.65 -2.24 40.07
N ASN A 107 -38.83 -1.74 40.45
CA ASN A 107 -39.03 -1.23 41.81
C ASN A 107 -38.90 -2.36 42.84
N ARG A 108 -39.61 -3.48 42.66
CA ARG A 108 -39.47 -4.64 43.55
C ARG A 108 -38.07 -5.26 43.51
N TRP A 109 -37.37 -5.19 42.37
CA TRP A 109 -35.97 -5.61 42.26
C TRP A 109 -35.05 -4.78 43.18
N LYS A 110 -35.16 -3.44 43.12
CA LYS A 110 -34.44 -2.53 44.03
C LYS A 110 -34.83 -2.75 45.49
N ASP A 111 -36.12 -2.86 45.80
CA ASP A 111 -36.63 -3.06 47.16
C ASP A 111 -36.16 -4.39 47.77
N SER A 112 -35.90 -5.40 46.92
CA SER A 112 -35.33 -6.70 47.32
C SER A 112 -33.80 -6.68 47.50
N GLY A 113 -33.14 -5.52 47.31
CA GLY A 113 -31.69 -5.37 47.49
C GLY A 113 -30.82 -5.96 46.37
N PHE A 114 -31.41 -6.32 45.22
CA PHE A 114 -30.64 -6.87 44.10
C PHE A 114 -29.82 -5.81 43.36
N ARG A 115 -28.74 -6.25 42.69
CA ARG A 115 -27.79 -5.36 42.02
C ARG A 115 -28.47 -4.59 40.89
N TRP A 116 -28.27 -3.28 40.86
CA TRP A 116 -28.65 -2.38 39.78
C TRP A 116 -27.52 -1.38 39.50
N ALA A 117 -27.54 -0.75 38.34
CA ALA A 117 -26.55 0.25 37.93
C ALA A 117 -27.25 1.42 37.22
N LYS A 118 -26.68 2.63 37.30
CA LYS A 118 -27.03 3.69 36.34
C LYS A 118 -26.24 3.47 35.05
N PRO A 119 -26.79 3.79 33.87
CA PRO A 119 -25.94 3.97 32.70
C PRO A 119 -24.89 5.03 33.03
N GLU A 120 -23.68 4.84 32.56
CA GLU A 120 -22.87 6.01 32.26
C GLU A 120 -23.58 6.73 31.11
N SER A 121 -23.93 7.98 31.35
CA SER A 121 -24.55 8.87 30.38
C SER A 121 -23.58 9.99 30.07
N LEU A 122 -23.49 10.39 28.80
CA LEU A 122 -22.73 11.58 28.43
C LEU A 122 -23.34 12.82 29.11
N THR A 123 -22.49 13.81 29.44
CA THR A 123 -23.01 15.14 29.81
C THR A 123 -23.73 15.76 28.62
N ALA A 124 -24.56 16.79 28.85
CA ALA A 124 -25.25 17.48 27.75
C ALA A 124 -24.25 18.03 26.70
N ASP A 125 -23.14 18.61 27.15
CA ASP A 125 -22.08 19.14 26.29
C ASP A 125 -21.38 18.02 25.49
N GLN A 126 -21.10 16.87 26.13
CA GLN A 126 -20.54 15.70 25.47
C GLN A 126 -21.50 15.11 24.43
N ALA A 127 -22.79 14.94 24.79
CA ALA A 127 -23.81 14.44 23.88
C ALA A 127 -23.99 15.37 22.67
N GLN A 128 -23.89 16.69 22.86
CA GLN A 128 -23.90 17.66 21.76
C GLN A 128 -22.64 17.55 20.90
N ARG A 129 -21.45 17.55 21.51
CA ARG A 129 -20.14 17.44 20.83
C ARG A 129 -20.04 16.18 19.98
N TYR A 130 -20.32 15.02 20.56
CA TYR A 130 -20.21 13.71 19.90
C TYR A 130 -21.49 13.31 19.16
N SER A 131 -22.48 14.20 19.02
CA SER A 131 -23.79 13.90 18.40
C SER A 131 -23.71 13.20 17.03
N ARG A 132 -22.63 13.40 16.26
CA ARG A 132 -22.40 12.69 14.99
C ARG A 132 -21.92 11.25 15.16
N HIS A 133 -21.17 10.93 16.21
CA HIS A 133 -20.82 9.55 16.57
C HIS A 133 -22.02 8.80 17.15
N LEU A 134 -22.85 9.47 17.95
CA LEU A 134 -24.04 8.87 18.55
C LEU A 134 -25.08 8.37 17.54
N LEU A 135 -25.04 8.91 16.31
CA LEU A 135 -25.90 8.51 15.19
C LEU A 135 -25.34 7.32 14.38
N ILE A 136 -24.08 6.92 14.58
CA ILE A 136 -23.45 5.79 13.88
C ILE A 136 -23.76 4.52 14.69
N PRO A 137 -24.49 3.52 14.14
CA PRO A 137 -24.89 2.32 14.88
C PRO A 137 -23.71 1.54 15.50
N GLU A 138 -22.58 1.48 14.80
CA GLU A 138 -21.36 0.80 15.22
C GLU A 138 -20.60 1.54 16.35
N VAL A 139 -20.98 2.79 16.65
CA VAL A 139 -20.39 3.59 17.73
C VAL A 139 -21.44 3.85 18.82
N GLY A 140 -22.45 4.67 18.53
CA GLY A 140 -23.49 5.05 19.48
C GLY A 140 -22.95 5.65 20.79
N GLU A 141 -23.80 5.66 21.82
CA GLU A 141 -23.43 6.14 23.17
C GLU A 141 -22.40 5.21 23.83
N ALA A 142 -22.54 3.89 23.68
CA ALA A 142 -21.62 2.90 24.26
C ALA A 142 -20.19 2.99 23.69
N GLY A 143 -20.05 3.14 22.36
CA GLY A 143 -18.77 3.32 21.71
C GLY A 143 -18.12 4.66 22.06
N GLN A 144 -18.90 5.74 22.18
CA GLN A 144 -18.37 7.03 22.64
C GLN A 144 -17.87 6.98 24.09
N HIS A 145 -18.59 6.31 25.00
CA HIS A 145 -18.09 6.06 26.36
C HIS A 145 -16.82 5.19 26.36
N LYS A 146 -16.71 4.23 25.44
CA LYS A 146 -15.49 3.43 25.27
C LYS A 146 -14.31 4.29 24.84
N LEU A 147 -14.49 5.20 23.87
CA LEU A 147 -13.46 6.16 23.46
C LEU A 147 -13.05 7.08 24.62
N LEU A 148 -14.00 7.66 25.36
CA LEU A 148 -13.74 8.53 26.51
C LEU A 148 -13.02 7.83 27.67
N LYS A 149 -13.00 6.50 27.69
CA LYS A 149 -12.23 5.67 28.63
C LYS A 149 -10.91 5.15 28.07
N SER A 150 -10.75 5.19 26.75
CA SER A 150 -9.60 4.64 26.04
C SER A 150 -8.38 5.54 26.14
N LYS A 151 -7.20 4.91 26.08
CA LYS A 151 -5.91 5.56 26.20
C LYS A 151 -5.05 5.22 24.98
N ALA A 152 -4.61 6.24 24.23
CA ALA A 152 -3.68 6.06 23.12
C ALA A 152 -2.33 6.71 23.41
N LEU A 153 -1.23 5.99 23.14
CA LEU A 153 0.13 6.51 23.23
C LEU A 153 0.63 6.90 21.83
N LEU A 154 1.23 8.07 21.70
CA LEU A 154 1.78 8.56 20.45
C LEU A 154 3.29 8.75 20.60
N ILE A 155 4.05 8.03 19.79
CA ILE A 155 5.50 8.14 19.73
C ILE A 155 5.86 9.14 18.64
N GLY A 156 6.22 10.36 19.05
CA GLY A 156 6.43 11.53 18.20
C GLY A 156 5.16 12.37 18.02
N ALA A 157 5.29 13.69 18.20
CA ALA A 157 4.29 14.71 17.85
C ALA A 157 4.54 15.33 16.45
N GLY A 158 5.53 14.79 15.71
CA GLY A 158 5.94 15.23 14.39
C GLY A 158 4.91 15.02 13.27
N GLY A 159 5.37 14.86 12.02
CA GLY A 159 4.49 14.92 10.85
C GLY A 159 3.36 13.88 10.84
N LEU A 160 3.63 12.66 11.31
CA LEU A 160 2.63 11.59 11.42
C LEU A 160 1.79 11.68 12.70
N GLY A 161 2.46 11.92 13.83
CA GLY A 161 1.80 12.04 15.14
C GLY A 161 0.84 13.23 15.21
N SER A 162 1.16 14.35 14.55
CA SER A 162 0.33 15.56 14.54
C SER A 162 -1.14 15.31 14.10
N PRO A 163 -1.41 14.88 12.85
CA PRO A 163 -2.77 14.56 12.39
C PRO A 163 -3.39 13.38 13.15
N ALA A 164 -2.59 12.39 13.55
CA ALA A 164 -3.11 11.25 14.31
C ALA A 164 -3.68 11.68 15.68
N ALA A 165 -2.92 12.47 16.45
CA ALA A 165 -3.38 13.01 17.73
C ALA A 165 -4.61 13.90 17.57
N PHE A 166 -4.60 14.77 16.54
CA PHE A 166 -5.67 15.72 16.26
C PHE A 166 -7.02 15.01 16.13
N TYR A 167 -7.09 13.97 15.28
CA TYR A 167 -8.33 13.22 15.08
C TYR A 167 -8.70 12.31 16.26
N LEU A 168 -7.72 11.74 16.98
CA LEU A 168 -8.01 10.96 18.20
C LEU A 168 -8.57 11.85 19.33
N ALA A 169 -8.03 13.06 19.51
CA ALA A 169 -8.59 14.03 20.45
C ALA A 169 -9.97 14.51 20.02
N ALA A 170 -10.16 14.87 18.74
CA ALA A 170 -11.46 15.29 18.20
C ALA A 170 -12.53 14.20 18.35
N ALA A 171 -12.15 12.92 18.21
CA ALA A 171 -13.04 11.77 18.42
C ALA A 171 -13.37 11.49 19.90
N GLY A 172 -12.68 12.12 20.84
CA GLY A 172 -12.88 11.92 22.27
C GLY A 172 -12.18 10.68 22.84
N VAL A 173 -10.99 10.32 22.34
CA VAL A 173 -10.13 9.34 23.03
C VAL A 173 -9.63 9.96 24.34
N GLY A 174 -10.11 9.45 25.48
CA GLY A 174 -10.08 10.15 26.76
C GLY A 174 -8.70 10.45 27.34
N THR A 175 -7.66 9.67 27.01
CA THR A 175 -6.28 10.00 27.37
C THR A 175 -5.33 9.84 26.18
N LEU A 176 -4.53 10.86 25.91
CA LEU A 176 -3.46 10.82 24.92
C LEU A 176 -2.11 11.02 25.59
N GLY A 177 -1.23 10.02 25.51
CA GLY A 177 0.17 10.14 25.88
C GLY A 177 0.98 10.63 24.69
N ILE A 178 1.76 11.70 24.84
CA ILE A 178 2.59 12.26 23.76
C ILE A 178 4.06 12.16 24.15
N VAL A 179 4.83 11.30 23.48
CA VAL A 179 6.28 11.15 23.70
C VAL A 179 7.04 11.90 22.62
N ASP A 180 7.66 13.03 22.95
CA ASP A 180 8.50 13.78 22.02
C ASP A 180 9.55 14.59 22.79
N SER A 181 10.83 14.42 22.42
CA SER A 181 11.98 15.12 23.03
C SER A 181 12.32 16.45 22.37
N ASP A 182 11.77 16.74 21.20
CA ASP A 182 12.15 17.90 20.41
C ASP A 182 11.38 19.17 20.83
N VAL A 183 11.86 20.30 20.30
CA VAL A 183 11.13 21.59 20.30
C VAL A 183 10.50 21.87 18.93
N VAL A 184 9.49 22.72 18.92
CA VAL A 184 8.85 23.22 17.68
C VAL A 184 9.85 24.06 16.89
N ASP A 185 10.00 23.76 15.60
CA ASP A 185 10.88 24.46 14.68
C ASP A 185 10.14 24.96 13.42
N ALA A 186 10.52 26.13 12.91
CA ALA A 186 9.86 26.77 11.76
C ALA A 186 9.88 25.89 10.49
N THR A 187 10.96 25.13 10.25
CA THR A 187 11.11 24.22 9.08
C THR A 187 10.17 23.01 9.14
N ASN A 188 9.60 22.75 10.31
CA ASN A 188 8.75 21.60 10.59
C ASN A 188 7.26 21.94 10.46
N LEU A 189 6.87 23.21 10.59
CA LEU A 189 5.47 23.69 10.53
C LEU A 189 4.75 23.39 9.21
N GLN A 190 5.47 23.19 8.09
CA GLN A 190 4.87 22.79 6.80
C GLN A 190 4.13 21.44 6.83
N ARG A 191 4.33 20.63 7.88
CA ARG A 191 3.70 19.30 8.06
C ARG A 191 3.28 18.93 9.49
N GLN A 192 3.59 19.75 10.50
CA GLN A 192 3.33 19.45 11.92
C GLN A 192 2.19 20.30 12.46
N ILE A 193 0.96 19.93 12.11
CA ILE A 193 -0.24 20.76 12.29
C ILE A 193 -0.70 20.96 13.74
N LEU A 194 -0.10 20.28 14.73
CA LEU A 194 -0.33 20.59 16.15
C LEU A 194 0.41 21.84 16.64
N HIS A 195 1.38 22.32 15.86
CA HIS A 195 2.27 23.41 16.25
C HIS A 195 1.98 24.68 15.45
N SER A 196 2.32 25.83 16.02
CA SER A 196 2.14 27.14 15.38
C SER A 196 3.44 27.95 15.42
N THR A 197 3.52 28.98 14.60
CA THR A 197 4.64 29.94 14.59
C THR A 197 4.87 30.61 15.94
N GLU A 198 3.80 30.82 16.72
CA GLU A 198 3.86 31.43 18.05
C GLU A 198 4.54 30.54 19.09
N ARG A 199 4.52 29.21 18.90
CA ARG A 199 5.07 28.21 19.83
C ARG A 199 6.45 27.68 19.41
N ILE A 200 7.15 28.35 18.49
CA ILE A 200 8.51 27.98 18.08
C ILE A 200 9.45 28.03 19.30
N GLY A 201 10.21 26.95 19.51
CA GLY A 201 11.10 26.76 20.66
C GLY A 201 10.44 26.11 21.89
N GLU A 202 9.12 25.95 21.93
CA GLU A 202 8.45 25.16 22.97
C GLU A 202 8.66 23.65 22.75
N PRO A 203 8.68 22.82 23.80
CA PRO A 203 8.67 21.36 23.65
C PRO A 203 7.46 20.88 22.85
N LYS A 204 7.67 20.02 21.84
CA LYS A 204 6.58 19.55 20.96
C LYS A 204 5.46 18.88 21.76
N ALA A 205 5.78 18.10 22.80
CA ALA A 205 4.78 17.45 23.65
C ALA A 205 3.86 18.44 24.40
N ASP A 206 4.40 19.57 24.88
CA ASP A 206 3.61 20.62 25.54
C ASP A 206 2.77 21.41 24.52
N SER A 207 3.36 21.76 23.37
CA SER A 207 2.69 22.44 22.26
C SER A 207 1.55 21.60 21.66
N ALA A 208 1.73 20.28 21.60
CA ALA A 208 0.69 19.31 21.23
C ALA A 208 -0.44 19.29 22.26
N LYS A 209 -0.12 19.16 23.56
CA LYS A 209 -1.10 19.21 24.67
C LYS A 209 -1.99 20.45 24.57
N ALA A 210 -1.39 21.64 24.43
CA ALA A 210 -2.13 22.90 24.35
C ALA A 210 -3.15 22.91 23.18
N THR A 211 -2.77 22.40 22.01
CA THR A 211 -3.68 22.28 20.85
C THR A 211 -4.79 21.27 21.09
N LEU A 212 -4.46 20.09 21.58
CA LEU A 212 -5.41 18.97 21.71
C LEU A 212 -6.48 19.23 22.78
N GLU A 213 -6.09 19.78 23.93
CA GLU A 213 -7.02 20.13 25.02
C GLU A 213 -7.90 21.34 24.65
N ALA A 214 -7.41 22.24 23.78
CA ALA A 214 -8.21 23.32 23.22
C ALA A 214 -9.23 22.85 22.18
N ILE A 215 -8.92 21.80 21.41
CA ILE A 215 -9.87 21.15 20.48
C ILE A 215 -10.95 20.42 21.26
N ASN A 216 -10.55 19.66 22.29
CA ASN A 216 -11.46 18.84 23.07
C ASN A 216 -11.13 18.83 24.58
N PRO A 217 -11.92 19.53 25.42
CA PRO A 217 -11.69 19.60 26.87
C PRO A 217 -12.07 18.31 27.61
N ASP A 218 -12.72 17.33 26.96
CA ASP A 218 -12.96 16.01 27.53
C ASP A 218 -11.70 15.12 27.54
N VAL A 219 -10.64 15.52 26.81
CA VAL A 219 -9.43 14.72 26.59
C VAL A 219 -8.32 15.18 27.52
N THR A 220 -7.73 14.23 28.25
CA THR A 220 -6.54 14.48 29.08
C THR A 220 -5.28 14.17 28.28
N VAL A 221 -4.36 15.14 28.15
CA VAL A 221 -3.07 14.91 27.46
C VAL A 221 -1.91 14.86 28.44
N ILE A 222 -1.13 13.78 28.36
CA ILE A 222 0.04 13.50 29.21
C ILE A 222 1.32 13.67 28.36
N PRO A 223 2.10 14.75 28.55
CA PRO A 223 3.32 15.00 27.78
C PRO A 223 4.54 14.33 28.43
N TYR A 224 5.25 13.51 27.66
CA TYR A 224 6.55 12.93 28.01
C TYR A 224 7.63 13.63 27.19
N LYS A 225 8.33 14.58 27.82
CA LYS A 225 9.41 15.39 27.22
C LYS A 225 10.76 14.67 27.27
N GLU A 226 10.74 13.41 26.86
CA GLU A 226 11.87 12.49 26.94
C GLU A 226 11.94 11.65 25.66
N ARG A 227 13.15 11.25 25.27
CA ARG A 227 13.35 10.30 24.18
C ARG A 227 12.94 8.91 24.68
N LEU A 228 12.32 8.11 23.82
CA LEU A 228 11.96 6.73 24.17
C LEU A 228 13.22 5.86 24.17
N THR A 229 13.53 5.23 25.31
CA THR A 229 14.73 4.42 25.53
C THR A 229 14.37 3.10 26.24
N SER A 230 15.35 2.19 26.36
CA SER A 230 15.12 0.87 26.98
C SER A 230 14.73 0.97 28.46
N GLU A 231 15.14 2.05 29.13
CA GLU A 231 14.97 2.27 30.57
C GLU A 231 13.62 2.92 30.92
N ASN A 232 12.99 3.64 29.98
CA ASN A 232 11.72 4.34 30.23
C ASN A 232 10.49 3.72 29.53
N ILE A 233 10.68 2.92 28.47
CA ILE A 233 9.55 2.41 27.67
C ILE A 233 8.54 1.59 28.49
N ASP A 234 8.99 0.76 29.44
CA ASP A 234 8.11 -0.03 30.31
C ASP A 234 7.17 0.84 31.15
N ARG A 235 7.68 1.95 31.70
CA ARG A 235 6.90 2.92 32.50
C ARG A 235 5.85 3.63 31.64
N ILE A 236 6.13 3.84 30.36
CA ILE A 236 5.30 4.64 29.48
C ILE A 236 4.24 3.77 28.79
N ILE A 237 4.61 2.62 28.23
CA ILE A 237 3.74 1.85 27.33
C ILE A 237 2.64 1.04 28.05
N GLY A 238 2.86 0.65 29.31
CA GLY A 238 1.97 -0.26 30.04
C GLY A 238 0.54 0.25 30.20
N ASP A 239 0.38 1.55 30.43
CA ASP A 239 -0.90 2.21 30.77
C ASP A 239 -1.82 2.50 29.59
N TYR A 240 -1.41 2.24 28.33
CA TYR A 240 -2.15 2.60 27.12
C TYR A 240 -2.72 1.39 26.38
N ASP A 241 -3.85 1.56 25.71
CA ASP A 241 -4.57 0.47 25.02
C ASP A 241 -4.05 0.23 23.59
N VAL A 242 -3.61 1.31 22.93
CA VAL A 242 -3.05 1.30 21.56
C VAL A 242 -1.88 2.27 21.47
N VAL A 243 -0.89 1.94 20.65
CA VAL A 243 0.25 2.83 20.36
C VAL A 243 0.24 3.26 18.90
N ILE A 244 0.51 4.53 18.65
CA ILE A 244 0.69 5.13 17.33
C ILE A 244 2.18 5.36 17.13
N ASP A 245 2.76 4.70 16.14
CA ASP A 245 4.15 4.93 15.74
C ASP A 245 4.22 6.08 14.74
N GLY A 246 4.59 7.25 15.25
CA GLY A 246 4.96 8.42 14.45
C GLY A 246 6.48 8.65 14.41
N ALA A 247 7.29 7.65 14.79
CA ALA A 247 8.74 7.79 14.90
C ALA A 247 9.39 7.90 13.51
N ASP A 248 10.39 8.77 13.42
CA ASP A 248 11.10 9.11 12.18
C ASP A 248 12.42 8.34 11.98
N ASN A 249 12.75 7.45 12.90
CA ASN A 249 14.03 6.72 12.95
C ASN A 249 13.82 5.24 13.30
N PHE A 250 14.72 4.37 12.82
CA PHE A 250 14.63 2.93 13.05
C PHE A 250 14.85 2.50 14.51
N PRO A 251 15.83 3.03 15.29
CA PRO A 251 16.02 2.66 16.69
C PRO A 251 14.75 2.69 17.53
N THR A 252 13.98 3.79 17.46
CA THR A 252 12.69 3.91 18.18
C THR A 252 11.67 2.87 17.71
N ARG A 253 11.59 2.56 16.41
CA ARG A 253 10.64 1.58 15.86
C ARG A 253 10.93 0.14 16.31
N TYR A 254 12.21 -0.26 16.36
CA TYR A 254 12.60 -1.58 16.86
C TYR A 254 12.37 -1.71 18.37
N LEU A 255 12.74 -0.69 19.15
CA LEU A 255 12.46 -0.65 20.59
C LEU A 255 10.94 -0.72 20.88
N LEU A 256 10.14 0.06 20.14
CA LEU A 256 8.68 0.05 20.25
C LEU A 256 8.08 -1.32 19.88
N ASN A 257 8.59 -1.96 18.82
CA ASN A 257 8.18 -3.31 18.46
C ASN A 257 8.44 -4.30 19.60
N ASP A 258 9.64 -4.31 20.15
CA ASP A 258 10.02 -5.30 21.17
C ASP A 258 9.22 -5.09 22.47
N ALA A 259 8.90 -3.83 22.81
CA ALA A 259 7.98 -3.52 23.89
C ALA A 259 6.52 -3.91 23.58
N SER A 260 6.08 -3.80 22.33
CA SER A 260 4.72 -4.22 21.94
C SER A 260 4.54 -5.74 22.02
N ILE A 261 5.59 -6.53 21.78
CA ILE A 261 5.61 -7.97 22.10
C ILE A 261 5.40 -8.19 23.60
N LYS A 262 6.26 -7.58 24.43
CA LYS A 262 6.29 -7.77 25.89
C LYS A 262 4.95 -7.39 26.55
N TRP A 263 4.41 -6.24 26.19
CA TRP A 263 3.17 -5.68 26.75
C TRP A 263 1.90 -6.05 25.99
N ARG A 264 2.02 -6.83 24.89
CA ARG A 264 0.92 -7.25 24.01
C ARG A 264 0.06 -6.07 23.51
N LYS A 265 0.70 -4.95 23.18
CA LYS A 265 0.02 -3.74 22.71
C LYS A 265 -0.06 -3.74 21.17
N PRO A 266 -1.21 -3.40 20.56
CA PRO A 266 -1.25 -3.13 19.13
C PRO A 266 -0.51 -1.81 18.82
N VAL A 267 0.31 -1.83 17.77
CA VAL A 267 1.02 -0.67 17.23
C VAL A 267 0.47 -0.35 15.85
N VAL A 268 -0.09 0.85 15.70
CA VAL A 268 -0.52 1.38 14.41
C VAL A 268 0.67 2.09 13.77
N HIS A 269 1.32 1.40 12.83
CA HIS A 269 2.54 1.86 12.18
C HIS A 269 2.27 2.78 11.01
N GLY A 270 2.99 3.90 10.96
CA GLY A 270 3.04 4.82 9.83
C GLY A 270 4.49 5.05 9.39
N SER A 271 4.69 5.12 8.08
CA SER A 271 5.99 5.38 7.47
C SER A 271 5.78 6.25 6.23
N ILE A 272 6.74 7.14 5.94
CA ILE A 272 6.68 8.08 4.81
C ILE A 272 8.09 8.30 4.22
N TYR A 273 8.16 8.38 2.89
CA TYR A 273 9.36 8.70 2.14
C TYR A 273 8.99 9.50 0.88
N ARG A 274 9.39 10.77 0.81
CA ARG A 274 9.11 11.70 -0.30
C ARG A 274 7.62 11.88 -0.62
N PHE A 275 7.08 11.00 -1.46
CA PHE A 275 5.69 10.95 -1.95
C PHE A 275 4.97 9.64 -1.58
N GLU A 276 5.71 8.64 -1.08
CA GLU A 276 5.19 7.33 -0.72
C GLU A 276 4.90 7.25 0.78
N GLY A 277 3.74 6.72 1.14
CA GLY A 277 3.33 6.48 2.51
C GLY A 277 2.91 5.02 2.74
N GLN A 278 3.06 4.56 3.97
CA GLN A 278 2.88 3.16 4.35
C GLN A 278 2.13 3.09 5.69
N VAL A 279 1.11 2.23 5.79
CA VAL A 279 0.35 1.99 7.03
C VAL A 279 0.09 0.50 7.25
N THR A 280 0.23 0.03 8.49
CA THR A 280 -0.22 -1.30 8.91
C THR A 280 -0.50 -1.32 10.40
N VAL A 281 -1.18 -2.37 10.90
CA VAL A 281 -1.31 -2.62 12.34
C VAL A 281 -0.49 -3.85 12.71
N PHE A 282 0.56 -3.64 13.50
CA PHE A 282 1.27 -4.72 14.16
C PHE A 282 0.53 -5.09 15.44
N LYS A 283 -0.12 -6.25 15.44
CA LYS A 283 -0.79 -6.81 16.61
C LYS A 283 -0.16 -8.18 16.91
N PRO A 284 0.93 -8.23 17.71
CA PRO A 284 1.66 -9.45 17.96
C PRO A 284 0.77 -10.59 18.47
N PHE A 285 1.16 -11.83 18.16
CA PHE A 285 0.44 -13.09 18.45
C PHE A 285 -0.87 -13.29 17.69
N GLU A 286 -1.65 -12.23 17.42
CA GLU A 286 -2.81 -12.25 16.52
C GLU A 286 -2.44 -12.00 15.05
N GLY A 287 -1.26 -11.43 14.81
CA GLY A 287 -0.74 -11.07 13.48
C GLY A 287 0.77 -10.85 13.48
N PRO A 288 1.33 -10.25 12.41
CA PRO A 288 2.75 -9.94 12.32
C PRO A 288 3.18 -8.85 13.33
N CYS A 289 4.47 -8.85 13.66
CA CYS A 289 5.16 -7.72 14.28
C CYS A 289 6.05 -7.00 13.27
N TYR A 290 6.69 -5.88 13.64
CA TYR A 290 7.60 -5.14 12.77
C TYR A 290 8.75 -6.02 12.28
N ARG A 291 9.26 -6.93 13.12
CA ARG A 291 10.32 -7.89 12.75
C ARG A 291 9.89 -9.03 11.85
N CYS A 292 8.58 -9.25 11.63
CA CYS A 292 8.12 -10.14 10.56
C CYS A 292 8.23 -9.48 9.17
N LEU A 293 8.33 -8.15 9.12
CA LEU A 293 8.56 -7.37 7.90
C LEU A 293 10.05 -7.04 7.72
N PHE A 294 10.72 -6.65 8.80
CA PHE A 294 12.14 -6.29 8.81
C PHE A 294 12.88 -6.99 9.96
N HIS A 295 13.47 -8.16 9.72
CA HIS A 295 14.10 -8.99 10.77
C HIS A 295 15.16 -8.26 11.59
N GLN A 296 16.00 -7.45 10.93
CA GLN A 296 17.12 -6.72 11.53
C GLN A 296 17.13 -5.25 11.08
N PRO A 297 17.56 -4.31 11.95
CA PRO A 297 17.68 -2.91 11.58
C PRO A 297 18.64 -2.70 10.41
N PRO A 298 18.31 -1.82 9.44
CA PRO A 298 19.27 -1.43 8.42
C PRO A 298 20.47 -0.71 9.06
N PRO A 299 21.68 -0.81 8.48
CA PRO A 299 22.82 0.00 8.89
C PRO A 299 22.46 1.49 8.92
N PRO A 300 22.84 2.27 9.96
CA PRO A 300 22.48 3.69 10.08
C PRO A 300 22.89 4.55 8.87
N GLU A 301 23.97 4.15 8.20
CA GLU A 301 24.52 4.79 7.01
C GLU A 301 23.60 4.68 5.76
N LEU A 302 22.61 3.78 5.78
CA LEU A 302 21.67 3.51 4.69
C LEU A 302 20.26 4.04 4.98
N ALA A 303 20.07 4.73 6.10
CA ALA A 303 18.76 5.07 6.66
C ALA A 303 18.63 6.59 6.94
N PRO A 304 18.60 7.45 5.90
CA PRO A 304 18.41 8.88 6.09
C PRO A 304 17.05 9.18 6.72
N SER A 305 17.02 10.13 7.64
CA SER A 305 15.79 10.62 8.28
C SER A 305 14.85 11.31 7.29
N CYS A 306 13.58 11.46 7.66
CA CYS A 306 12.63 12.25 6.86
C CYS A 306 13.06 13.72 6.67
N ALA A 307 13.90 14.25 7.58
CA ALA A 307 14.49 15.59 7.45
C ALA A 307 15.60 15.66 6.39
N GLU A 308 16.33 14.57 6.18
CA GLU A 308 17.41 14.48 5.18
C GLU A 308 16.91 14.07 3.79
N ALA A 309 15.86 13.22 3.72
CA ALA A 309 15.29 12.74 2.46
C ALA A 309 14.30 13.72 1.79
N GLY A 310 13.68 14.60 2.58
CA GLY A 310 12.58 15.47 2.16
C GLY A 310 11.23 14.75 2.06
N VAL A 311 10.13 15.46 2.33
CA VAL A 311 8.78 14.91 2.29
C VAL A 311 7.74 15.96 1.90
N LEU A 312 6.77 15.57 1.06
CA LEU A 312 5.62 16.41 0.70
C LEU A 312 4.71 16.60 1.92
N GLY A 313 4.44 17.84 2.33
CA GLY A 313 3.81 18.14 3.63
C GLY A 313 2.46 17.49 3.91
N VAL A 314 1.64 17.28 2.87
CA VAL A 314 0.30 16.65 2.99
C VAL A 314 0.37 15.13 3.22
N LEU A 315 1.43 14.47 2.78
CA LEU A 315 1.59 13.01 2.87
C LEU A 315 1.54 12.50 4.33
N PRO A 316 2.33 13.03 5.30
CA PRO A 316 2.15 12.74 6.71
C PRO A 316 0.72 12.98 7.21
N GLY A 317 0.05 14.01 6.70
CA GLY A 317 -1.37 14.31 6.94
C GLY A 317 -2.30 13.14 6.60
N VAL A 318 -2.17 12.60 5.38
CA VAL A 318 -2.95 11.44 4.91
C VAL A 318 -2.64 10.20 5.77
N ILE A 319 -1.36 9.86 5.91
CA ILE A 319 -0.92 8.63 6.59
C ILE A 319 -1.30 8.64 8.07
N GLY A 320 -1.06 9.74 8.79
CA GLY A 320 -1.47 9.85 10.20
C GLY A 320 -2.98 9.91 10.43
N THR A 321 -3.76 10.40 9.45
CA THR A 321 -5.24 10.28 9.50
C THR A 321 -5.69 8.82 9.37
N ILE A 322 -5.04 8.03 8.51
CA ILE A 322 -5.29 6.59 8.42
C ILE A 322 -4.85 5.90 9.74
N GLN A 323 -3.73 6.30 10.34
CA GLN A 323 -3.33 5.78 11.66
C GLN A 323 -4.40 6.06 12.75
N ALA A 324 -4.97 7.26 12.79
CA ALA A 324 -6.09 7.56 13.69
C ALA A 324 -7.30 6.65 13.43
N ASN A 325 -7.67 6.43 12.16
CA ASN A 325 -8.78 5.53 11.80
C ASN A 325 -8.55 4.09 12.27
N GLU A 326 -7.35 3.53 12.07
CA GLU A 326 -7.01 2.19 12.54
C GLU A 326 -7.03 2.09 14.07
N ALA A 327 -6.55 3.13 14.77
CA ALA A 327 -6.61 3.20 16.22
C ALA A 327 -8.05 3.27 16.75
N LEU A 328 -8.93 4.06 16.13
CA LEU A 328 -10.35 4.11 16.48
C LEU A 328 -11.03 2.75 16.31
N LYS A 329 -10.78 2.05 15.20
CA LYS A 329 -11.28 0.66 14.99
C LYS A 329 -10.80 -0.29 16.08
N LEU A 330 -9.53 -0.24 16.46
CA LEU A 330 -8.96 -1.07 17.52
C LEU A 330 -9.59 -0.77 18.89
N LEU A 331 -9.72 0.52 19.25
CA LEU A 331 -10.30 0.96 20.52
C LEU A 331 -11.79 0.60 20.60
N LEU A 332 -12.55 0.82 19.53
CA LEU A 332 -13.98 0.48 19.45
C LEU A 332 -14.21 -1.04 19.36
N GLY A 333 -13.30 -1.78 18.70
CA GLY A 333 -13.44 -3.21 18.42
C GLY A 333 -14.37 -3.46 17.23
N ILE A 334 -14.31 -2.60 16.20
CA ILE A 334 -15.21 -2.63 15.04
C ILE A 334 -14.46 -2.65 13.71
N GLY A 335 -15.09 -3.25 12.70
CA GLY A 335 -14.53 -3.41 11.36
C GLY A 335 -13.25 -4.27 11.35
N GLU A 336 -12.53 -4.22 10.23
CA GLU A 336 -11.30 -4.98 10.03
C GLU A 336 -10.07 -4.04 10.07
N PRO A 337 -9.24 -4.07 11.12
CA PRO A 337 -7.96 -3.35 11.16
C PRO A 337 -6.98 -3.84 10.08
N LEU A 338 -5.94 -3.05 9.78
CA LEU A 338 -4.84 -3.42 8.87
C LEU A 338 -3.85 -4.44 9.49
N VAL A 339 -4.35 -5.38 10.33
CA VAL A 339 -3.54 -6.50 10.84
C VAL A 339 -3.26 -7.48 9.70
N GLY A 340 -1.99 -7.79 9.46
CA GLY A 340 -1.58 -8.65 8.34
C GLY A 340 -1.77 -8.03 6.95
N ARG A 341 -2.03 -6.73 6.87
CA ARG A 341 -2.27 -5.98 5.63
C ARG A 341 -1.42 -4.72 5.62
N TYR A 342 -0.64 -4.54 4.57
CA TYR A 342 0.30 -3.44 4.41
C TYR A 342 -0.23 -2.51 3.32
N LEU A 343 -0.73 -1.34 3.74
CA LEU A 343 -1.29 -0.34 2.84
C LEU A 343 -0.18 0.59 2.37
N LEU A 344 0.03 0.63 1.06
CA LEU A 344 0.91 1.56 0.36
C LEU A 344 0.06 2.67 -0.26
N PHE A 345 0.54 3.91 -0.19
CA PHE A 345 -0.08 5.09 -0.79
C PHE A 345 0.97 5.86 -1.60
N ASP A 346 0.69 6.10 -2.88
CA ASP A 346 1.48 7.00 -3.73
C ASP A 346 0.74 8.34 -3.85
N ALA A 347 1.36 9.43 -3.40
CA ALA A 347 0.77 10.77 -3.44
C ALA A 347 0.87 11.50 -4.78
N LEU A 348 1.69 11.02 -5.73
CA LEU A 348 1.76 11.57 -7.10
C LEU A 348 0.61 11.01 -7.95
N ASP A 349 0.43 9.68 -7.92
CA ASP A 349 -0.62 9.00 -8.66
C ASP A 349 -1.96 8.94 -7.90
N ALA A 350 -1.97 9.32 -6.61
CA ALA A 350 -3.08 9.22 -5.67
C ALA A 350 -3.64 7.77 -5.55
N THR A 351 -2.77 6.76 -5.65
CA THR A 351 -3.16 5.35 -5.64
C THR A 351 -2.94 4.70 -4.27
N PHE A 352 -3.81 3.75 -3.95
CA PHE A 352 -3.67 2.87 -2.78
C PHE A 352 -3.47 1.43 -3.24
N ARG A 353 -2.49 0.73 -2.66
CA ARG A 353 -2.21 -0.69 -2.91
C ARG A 353 -2.07 -1.44 -1.60
N GLU A 354 -2.80 -2.54 -1.45
CA GLU A 354 -2.65 -3.43 -0.29
C GLU A 354 -1.74 -4.61 -0.64
N VAL A 355 -0.84 -4.96 0.28
CA VAL A 355 -0.01 -6.17 0.22
C VAL A 355 -0.25 -7.01 1.48
N ARG A 356 -0.34 -8.34 1.36
CA ARG A 356 -0.50 -9.22 2.51
C ARG A 356 0.82 -9.39 3.26
N LEU A 357 0.81 -9.10 4.56
CA LEU A 357 1.93 -9.33 5.46
C LEU A 357 1.61 -10.53 6.37
N ARG A 358 2.47 -11.54 6.39
CA ARG A 358 2.30 -12.74 7.22
C ARG A 358 3.15 -12.64 8.48
N ARG A 359 2.68 -13.23 9.58
CA ARG A 359 3.56 -13.53 10.72
C ARG A 359 4.57 -14.58 10.27
N ASP A 360 5.83 -14.35 10.60
CA ASP A 360 6.92 -15.28 10.36
C ASP A 360 7.08 -16.23 11.58
N PRO A 361 6.99 -17.57 11.40
CA PRO A 361 7.24 -18.55 12.47
C PRO A 361 8.65 -18.48 13.06
N GLU A 362 9.65 -18.06 12.28
CA GLU A 362 11.06 -17.95 12.70
C GLU A 362 11.41 -16.55 13.23
N CYS A 363 10.40 -15.69 13.43
CA CYS A 363 10.63 -14.30 13.84
C CYS A 363 11.34 -14.24 15.22
N PRO A 364 12.46 -13.50 15.34
CA PRO A 364 13.31 -13.58 16.54
C PRO A 364 12.68 -13.05 17.83
N VAL A 365 11.49 -12.41 17.77
CA VAL A 365 10.75 -11.91 18.96
C VAL A 365 9.36 -12.50 19.13
N CYS A 366 8.69 -12.93 18.06
CA CYS A 366 7.30 -13.44 18.13
C CYS A 366 7.08 -14.73 17.34
N GLY A 367 8.16 -15.39 16.91
CA GLY A 367 8.14 -16.73 16.34
C GLY A 367 7.89 -17.81 17.40
N GLU A 368 8.08 -19.07 17.02
CA GLU A 368 7.92 -20.22 17.91
C GLU A 368 9.13 -20.38 18.87
N HIS A 369 10.29 -19.89 18.45
CA HIS A 369 11.56 -19.94 19.19
C HIS A 369 12.21 -18.55 19.25
N PRO A 370 11.67 -17.60 20.05
CA PRO A 370 12.21 -16.25 20.15
C PRO A 370 13.63 -16.25 20.72
N THR A 371 14.53 -15.51 20.06
CA THR A 371 15.96 -15.36 20.40
C THR A 371 16.28 -13.99 21.00
N ILE A 372 15.43 -12.99 20.78
CA ILE A 372 15.50 -11.67 21.39
C ILE A 372 14.43 -11.61 22.48
N THR A 373 14.86 -11.63 23.74
CA THR A 373 13.98 -11.64 24.94
C THR A 373 14.12 -10.40 25.81
N GLU A 374 15.08 -9.53 25.52
CA GLU A 374 15.38 -8.29 26.24
C GLU A 374 15.44 -7.11 25.25
N TYR A 375 15.34 -5.88 25.76
CA TYR A 375 15.50 -4.70 24.92
C TYR A 375 16.96 -4.55 24.47
N ILE A 376 17.14 -4.30 23.18
CA ILE A 376 18.43 -3.99 22.59
C ILE A 376 18.59 -2.47 22.57
N ASP A 377 19.64 -1.94 23.20
CA ASP A 377 20.01 -0.54 23.06
C ASP A 377 20.53 -0.27 21.63
N TYR A 378 19.61 0.21 20.79
CA TYR A 378 19.90 0.54 19.41
C TYR A 378 20.77 1.79 19.26
N GLU A 379 20.81 2.71 20.22
CA GLU A 379 21.73 3.85 20.15
C GLU A 379 23.16 3.41 20.41
N GLY A 380 23.38 2.56 21.44
CA GLY A 380 24.66 1.91 21.69
C GLY A 380 25.13 1.05 20.50
N PHE A 381 24.24 0.27 19.89
CA PHE A 381 24.55 -0.55 18.72
C PHE A 381 24.96 0.28 17.50
N CYS A 382 24.35 1.45 17.30
CA CYS A 382 24.68 2.37 16.20
C CYS A 382 25.91 3.25 16.50
N ALA A 383 26.14 3.64 17.76
CA ALA A 383 27.28 4.45 18.18
C ALA A 383 28.60 3.64 18.23
N SER A 384 28.54 2.35 18.57
CA SER A 384 29.70 1.49 18.83
C SER A 384 30.62 1.19 17.62
N ARG A 385 30.28 1.67 16.40
CA ARG A 385 31.19 1.67 15.25
C ARG A 385 31.96 2.98 15.03
N ARG A 386 31.72 4.03 15.81
CA ARG A 386 32.52 5.27 15.76
C ARG A 386 33.73 5.19 16.70
N LEU A 387 34.83 4.67 16.14
CA LEU A 387 36.23 4.77 16.59
C LEU A 387 36.63 4.08 17.91
N ALA A 388 37.39 3.00 17.76
CA ALA A 388 38.47 2.67 18.70
C ALA A 388 39.80 3.20 18.13
N PRO A 389 40.47 4.18 18.74
CA PRO A 389 41.83 4.57 18.36
C PRO A 389 42.81 3.43 18.66
N ARG A 390 43.75 3.17 17.75
CA ARG A 390 44.89 2.27 18.04
C ARG A 390 45.68 2.83 19.21
N GLY A 391 46.00 1.99 20.20
CA GLY A 391 46.80 2.39 21.36
C GLY A 391 48.23 2.81 20.96
N PRO A 392 48.85 3.76 21.70
CA PRO A 392 50.18 4.26 21.38
C PRO A 392 51.27 3.31 21.91
N GLY A 393 51.76 2.43 21.04
CA GLY A 393 53.09 1.84 21.17
C GLY A 393 54.07 2.60 20.30
N GLY A 394 54.98 3.37 20.90
CA GLY A 394 55.98 4.16 20.18
C GLY A 394 56.48 5.33 21.02
N GLU A 395 57.77 5.31 21.36
CA GLU A 395 58.43 6.32 22.19
C GLU A 395 58.54 7.68 21.48
N ALA A 396 58.51 8.76 22.25
CA ALA A 396 58.82 10.11 21.79
C ALA A 396 59.86 10.78 22.72
N PRO A 397 60.93 11.41 22.20
CA PRO A 397 61.87 12.16 23.01
C PRO A 397 61.26 13.47 23.54
N ARG A 398 61.74 13.92 24.71
CA ARG A 398 61.34 15.18 25.36
C ARG A 398 62.15 16.38 24.84
N HIS A 399 61.54 17.57 24.77
CA HIS A 399 62.00 18.92 25.25
C HIS A 399 61.30 20.12 24.51
N PRO A 400 61.29 21.39 25.03
CA PRO A 400 59.99 21.98 25.43
C PRO A 400 59.72 23.50 25.16
N TYR A 401 58.52 23.99 25.58
CA TYR A 401 58.12 25.41 25.86
C TYR A 401 57.96 26.40 24.63
N PRO A 402 57.32 27.60 24.72
CA PRO A 402 55.88 27.80 25.05
C PRO A 402 55.10 29.05 24.48
N SER A 403 53.76 28.98 24.55
CA SER A 403 52.80 30.05 24.97
C SER A 403 52.50 31.34 24.14
N ARG A 404 51.28 31.89 24.41
CA ARG A 404 50.67 33.20 23.98
C ARG A 404 50.15 33.21 22.52
N MET A 405 49.14 34.00 22.08
CA MET A 405 48.34 35.07 22.71
C MET A 405 46.89 35.15 22.12
N ARG A 406 45.90 35.17 23.01
CA ARG A 406 44.59 35.88 23.02
C ARG A 406 44.18 36.93 21.93
N ARG A 407 42.85 36.94 21.61
CA ARG A 407 41.91 38.08 21.27
C ARG A 407 41.94 38.65 19.81
N PHE A 408 40.91 39.32 19.22
CA PHE A 408 39.54 39.77 19.60
C PHE A 408 38.69 40.22 18.35
N ILE A 409 37.33 40.30 18.46
CA ILE A 409 36.34 41.20 17.74
C ILE A 409 36.25 41.11 16.18
N ALA A 410 35.13 41.10 15.42
CA ALA A 410 33.66 41.31 15.52
C ALA A 410 33.10 42.55 14.74
N LEU A 411 31.90 42.41 14.13
CA LEU A 411 31.08 43.38 13.34
C LEU A 411 31.60 43.83 11.93
N ALA A 412 30.80 44.28 10.94
CA ALA A 412 29.38 44.04 10.57
C ALA A 412 29.02 44.71 9.18
N LEU A 413 27.87 44.32 8.58
CA LEU A 413 27.01 45.04 7.61
C LEU A 413 27.43 45.29 6.11
N ALA A 414 26.63 44.70 5.19
CA ALA A 414 25.85 45.30 4.05
C ALA A 414 26.47 46.40 3.12
N ALA A 415 26.20 46.51 1.80
CA ALA A 415 25.16 45.96 0.90
C ALA A 415 25.48 46.16 -0.63
N VAL A 416 24.56 45.67 -1.49
CA VAL A 416 24.26 46.02 -2.91
C VAL A 416 25.02 45.30 -4.06
N PHE A 417 24.24 44.92 -5.09
CA PHE A 417 24.57 44.20 -6.34
C PHE A 417 25.03 45.13 -7.49
N VAL A 418 25.84 44.62 -8.43
CA VAL A 418 25.48 44.27 -9.84
C VAL A 418 26.74 44.14 -10.74
N ALA A 419 26.87 42.97 -11.37
CA ALA A 419 27.53 42.63 -12.66
C ALA A 419 29.04 42.88 -12.96
N THR A 420 29.71 41.75 -13.29
CA THR A 420 30.70 41.53 -14.37
C THR A 420 32.00 42.34 -14.43
N ALA A 421 33.12 41.68 -14.07
CA ALA A 421 34.16 41.26 -15.03
C ALA A 421 35.13 40.26 -14.38
N CYS A 422 35.71 39.35 -15.17
CA CYS A 422 36.61 38.31 -14.67
C CYS A 422 38.01 38.84 -14.30
N THR A 423 38.47 38.56 -13.08
CA THR A 423 39.87 38.16 -12.82
C THR A 423 39.89 37.07 -11.74
N ALA A 424 40.74 36.06 -11.92
CA ALA A 424 40.73 34.87 -11.09
C ALA A 424 41.46 35.08 -9.75
N VAL A 425 40.81 34.70 -8.66
CA VAL A 425 41.47 34.36 -7.39
C VAL A 425 41.18 32.89 -7.12
N ALA A 426 42.23 32.09 -6.98
CA ALA A 426 42.11 30.64 -6.89
C ALA A 426 41.50 30.21 -5.55
N PRO A 427 40.53 29.27 -5.53
CA PRO A 427 40.11 28.63 -4.29
C PRO A 427 41.20 27.66 -3.81
N SER A 428 41.45 27.66 -2.51
CA SER A 428 42.43 26.81 -1.84
C SER A 428 42.18 25.32 -2.09
N ALA A 429 43.25 24.59 -2.43
CA ALA A 429 43.18 23.15 -2.62
C ALA A 429 42.93 22.43 -1.28
N SER A 430 41.86 21.64 -1.21
CA SER A 430 41.55 20.70 -0.14
C SER A 430 40.46 19.73 -0.58
N PRO A 431 40.54 18.48 -0.08
CA PRO A 431 41.28 17.39 -0.72
C PRO A 431 40.70 17.00 -2.09
N THR A 432 41.45 16.21 -2.86
CA THR A 432 41.02 15.66 -4.17
C THR A 432 39.61 15.05 -4.10
N LYS A 433 38.64 15.69 -4.74
CA LYS A 433 37.29 15.12 -4.92
C LYS A 433 37.40 13.89 -5.84
N THR A 434 37.30 12.70 -5.25
CA THR A 434 37.02 11.46 -5.98
C THR A 434 35.82 11.70 -6.92
N PRO A 435 35.93 11.42 -8.23
CA PRO A 435 34.80 11.57 -9.14
C PRO A 435 33.64 10.69 -8.70
N ASP A 436 32.46 11.31 -8.53
CA ASP A 436 31.24 10.60 -8.17
C ASP A 436 30.73 9.78 -9.36
N ILE A 437 30.91 8.45 -9.28
CA ILE A 437 30.46 7.47 -10.27
C ILE A 437 28.94 7.22 -10.25
N LYS A 438 28.16 8.02 -9.51
CA LYS A 438 26.72 7.81 -9.27
C LYS A 438 26.42 6.42 -8.72
N ARG A 439 27.15 6.04 -7.67
CA ARG A 439 27.10 4.70 -7.07
C ARG A 439 25.66 4.24 -6.79
N SER A 440 24.84 5.07 -6.15
CA SER A 440 23.43 4.76 -5.83
C SER A 440 22.56 4.49 -7.07
N LYS A 441 22.86 5.14 -8.20
CA LYS A 441 22.19 4.93 -9.49
C LYS A 441 22.52 3.56 -10.08
N LEU A 442 23.79 3.17 -10.00
CA LEU A 442 24.29 1.88 -10.46
C LEU A 442 23.80 0.74 -9.55
N ASP A 443 23.77 0.98 -8.24
CA ASP A 443 23.33 0.03 -7.22
C ASP A 443 21.86 -0.36 -7.39
N ALA A 444 20.99 0.65 -7.55
CA ALA A 444 19.56 0.44 -7.73
C ALA A 444 19.25 -0.32 -9.04
N ALA A 445 19.93 0.00 -10.14
CA ALA A 445 19.75 -0.70 -11.41
C ALA A 445 20.30 -2.13 -11.38
N TYR A 446 21.48 -2.34 -10.79
CA TYR A 446 22.06 -3.66 -10.56
C TYR A 446 21.16 -4.54 -9.68
N SER A 447 20.69 -3.99 -8.56
CA SER A 447 19.83 -4.70 -7.62
C SER A 447 18.51 -5.08 -8.28
N GLY A 448 17.77 -4.15 -8.89
CA GLY A 448 16.51 -4.47 -9.57
C GLY A 448 16.68 -5.48 -10.70
N LEU A 449 17.72 -5.33 -11.53
CA LEU A 449 18.00 -6.25 -12.63
C LEU A 449 18.40 -7.66 -12.15
N THR A 450 19.14 -7.78 -11.04
CA THR A 450 19.54 -9.10 -10.51
C THR A 450 18.48 -9.72 -9.60
N ASP A 451 17.62 -8.94 -8.93
CA ASP A 451 16.61 -9.45 -8.00
C ASP A 451 15.29 -9.86 -8.68
N ASP A 452 14.80 -9.04 -9.62
CA ASP A 452 13.44 -9.18 -10.17
C ASP A 452 13.39 -9.70 -11.62
N ASP A 453 14.45 -9.55 -12.43
CA ASP A 453 14.36 -9.82 -13.87
C ASP A 453 14.16 -11.31 -14.20
N VAL A 454 13.17 -11.60 -15.04
CA VAL A 454 12.72 -12.94 -15.44
C VAL A 454 13.79 -13.77 -16.14
N PHE A 455 14.78 -13.12 -16.76
CA PHE A 455 15.92 -13.79 -17.41
C PHE A 455 17.07 -14.09 -16.44
N ALA A 456 16.89 -13.77 -15.16
CA ALA A 456 17.79 -14.09 -14.05
C ALA A 456 19.28 -13.79 -14.34
N PRO A 457 19.64 -12.59 -14.82
CA PRO A 457 21.02 -12.23 -15.11
C PRO A 457 21.88 -12.34 -13.85
N THR A 458 23.07 -12.92 -13.97
CA THR A 458 23.92 -13.13 -12.79
C THR A 458 24.73 -11.89 -12.44
N SER A 459 25.10 -11.76 -11.16
CA SER A 459 25.99 -10.70 -10.68
C SER A 459 27.29 -10.61 -11.49
N LYS A 460 27.82 -11.77 -11.90
CA LYS A 460 28.97 -11.86 -12.81
C LYS A 460 28.70 -11.28 -14.18
N GLU A 461 27.59 -11.64 -14.82
CA GLU A 461 27.24 -11.10 -16.14
C GLU A 461 27.03 -9.59 -16.09
N VAL A 462 26.25 -9.09 -15.13
CA VAL A 462 25.86 -7.67 -15.02
C VAL A 462 27.04 -6.76 -14.70
N LEU A 463 27.83 -7.09 -13.68
CA LEU A 463 28.93 -6.24 -13.22
C LEU A 463 30.16 -6.31 -14.14
N THR A 464 30.38 -7.45 -14.80
CA THR A 464 31.41 -7.57 -15.86
C THR A 464 31.09 -6.67 -17.04
N ALA A 465 29.85 -6.75 -17.57
CA ALA A 465 29.42 -5.93 -18.70
C ALA A 465 29.49 -4.42 -18.37
N ALA A 466 28.99 -4.04 -17.19
CA ALA A 466 29.03 -2.66 -16.70
C ALA A 466 30.47 -2.11 -16.61
N LEU A 467 31.39 -2.86 -15.98
CA LEU A 467 32.76 -2.39 -15.78
C LEU A 467 33.58 -2.41 -17.08
N GLN A 468 33.37 -3.38 -17.97
CA GLN A 468 34.00 -3.39 -19.28
C GLN A 468 33.55 -2.19 -20.12
N ALA A 469 32.25 -1.85 -20.13
CA ALA A 469 31.76 -0.68 -20.85
C ALA A 469 32.34 0.65 -20.31
N MET A 470 32.54 0.77 -18.99
CA MET A 470 33.28 1.91 -18.42
C MET A 470 34.74 1.95 -18.91
N LYS A 471 35.42 0.80 -18.95
CA LYS A 471 36.81 0.69 -19.44
C LYS A 471 36.92 1.08 -20.92
N ASP A 472 36.01 0.60 -21.77
CA ASP A 472 35.95 0.93 -23.20
C ASP A 472 35.76 2.44 -23.41
N GLU A 473 34.91 3.09 -22.60
CA GLU A 473 34.67 4.53 -22.67
C GLU A 473 35.90 5.34 -22.25
N VAL A 474 36.60 4.91 -21.20
CA VAL A 474 37.90 5.48 -20.81
C VAL A 474 38.94 5.32 -21.92
N GLN A 475 39.03 4.14 -22.55
CA GLN A 475 39.98 3.89 -23.64
C GLN A 475 39.69 4.77 -24.87
N LYS A 476 38.41 4.93 -25.25
CA LYS A 476 38.00 5.83 -26.35
C LYS A 476 38.37 7.29 -26.09
N ALA A 477 38.37 7.72 -24.83
CA ALA A 477 38.79 9.05 -24.41
C ALA A 477 40.33 9.21 -24.26
N GLY A 478 41.12 8.20 -24.63
CA GLY A 478 42.58 8.22 -24.48
C GLY A 478 43.08 8.04 -23.04
N GLY A 479 42.21 7.56 -22.14
CA GLY A 479 42.53 7.31 -20.73
C GLY A 479 43.18 5.95 -20.46
N ARG A 480 43.66 5.79 -19.23
CA ARG A 480 44.28 4.57 -18.70
C ARG A 480 43.20 3.60 -18.21
N ALA A 481 42.65 2.78 -19.11
CA ALA A 481 41.68 1.75 -18.78
C ALA A 481 42.29 0.56 -18.01
N ASP A 482 43.55 0.22 -18.26
CA ASP A 482 44.22 -0.98 -17.72
C ASP A 482 44.65 -0.87 -16.25
N ILE A 483 44.45 0.29 -15.62
CA ILE A 483 44.71 0.48 -14.18
C ILE A 483 43.73 -0.31 -13.28
N VAL A 484 42.69 -0.90 -13.89
CA VAL A 484 41.64 -1.70 -13.25
C VAL A 484 41.44 -3.01 -14.02
N SER A 485 41.68 -4.14 -13.35
CA SER A 485 41.19 -5.46 -13.77
C SER A 485 39.72 -5.62 -13.39
N ILE A 486 38.97 -6.45 -14.12
CA ILE A 486 37.62 -6.83 -13.70
C ILE A 486 37.77 -7.79 -12.50
N PRO A 487 37.13 -7.52 -11.34
CA PRO A 487 37.12 -8.44 -10.22
C PRO A 487 36.43 -9.76 -10.57
N ASP A 488 36.78 -10.85 -9.87
CA ASP A 488 35.95 -12.06 -9.96
C ASP A 488 34.67 -11.87 -9.13
N PHE A 489 33.56 -11.92 -9.85
CA PHE A 489 32.19 -11.77 -9.36
C PHE A 489 31.50 -13.14 -9.32
N THR A 490 30.59 -13.32 -8.38
CA THR A 490 29.84 -14.58 -8.22
C THR A 490 28.82 -14.78 -9.33
N ASP A 491 28.73 -16.01 -9.82
CA ASP A 491 27.77 -16.40 -10.86
C ASP A 491 26.41 -16.75 -10.23
N LYS A 492 25.84 -15.78 -9.52
CA LYS A 492 24.54 -15.89 -8.83
C LYS A 492 23.54 -14.88 -9.39
N SER A 493 22.32 -15.33 -9.64
CA SER A 493 21.16 -14.51 -10.02
C SER A 493 20.43 -13.91 -8.81
N GLU A 494 21.18 -13.51 -7.78
CA GLU A 494 20.71 -12.76 -6.62
C GLU A 494 21.63 -11.54 -6.43
N PRO A 495 21.14 -10.40 -5.94
CA PRO A 495 21.99 -9.26 -5.62
C PRO A 495 23.06 -9.64 -4.60
N ASN A 496 24.32 -9.40 -4.95
CA ASN A 496 25.47 -9.68 -4.11
C ASN A 496 26.18 -8.37 -3.71
N ASN A 497 25.93 -7.94 -2.48
CA ASN A 497 26.50 -6.72 -1.90
C ASN A 497 28.05 -6.70 -1.92
N ASP A 498 28.73 -7.83 -1.85
CA ASP A 498 30.19 -7.89 -1.89
C ASP A 498 30.73 -7.78 -3.31
N ASP A 499 30.02 -8.33 -4.30
CA ASP A 499 30.35 -8.12 -5.71
C ASP A 499 30.10 -6.67 -6.14
N PHE A 500 29.00 -6.06 -5.69
CA PHE A 500 28.75 -4.64 -5.94
C PHE A 500 29.80 -3.72 -5.27
N LYS A 501 30.30 -4.07 -4.08
CA LYS A 501 31.45 -3.35 -3.46
C LYS A 501 32.69 -3.45 -4.34
N LYS A 502 33.11 -4.65 -4.76
CA LYS A 502 34.26 -4.85 -5.67
C LYS A 502 34.10 -4.03 -6.95
N PHE A 503 32.90 -4.04 -7.54
CA PHE A 503 32.57 -3.25 -8.73
C PHE A 503 32.68 -1.74 -8.47
N ALA A 504 32.07 -1.24 -7.39
CA ALA A 504 32.08 0.18 -7.05
C ALA A 504 33.50 0.70 -6.73
N GLU A 505 34.34 -0.10 -6.08
CA GLU A 505 35.75 0.20 -5.85
C GLU A 505 36.54 0.25 -7.18
N ALA A 506 36.35 -0.74 -8.04
CA ALA A 506 36.97 -0.80 -9.37
C ALA A 506 36.56 0.39 -10.25
N ALA A 507 35.27 0.71 -10.31
CA ALA A 507 34.72 1.86 -11.03
C ALA A 507 35.22 3.20 -10.46
N SER A 508 35.29 3.34 -9.13
CA SER A 508 35.80 4.56 -8.47
C SER A 508 37.29 4.77 -8.75
N LYS A 509 38.09 3.69 -8.75
CA LYS A 509 39.51 3.72 -9.12
C LYS A 509 39.69 4.10 -10.60
N LEU A 510 38.87 3.53 -11.49
CA LEU A 510 38.87 3.82 -12.92
C LEU A 510 38.56 5.31 -13.19
N ALA A 511 37.51 5.84 -12.57
CA ALA A 511 37.12 7.25 -12.71
C ALA A 511 38.19 8.21 -12.13
N SER A 512 38.70 7.93 -10.92
CA SER A 512 39.72 8.75 -10.26
C SER A 512 41.02 8.85 -11.05
N ALA A 513 41.39 7.79 -11.77
CA ALA A 513 42.60 7.76 -12.60
C ALA A 513 42.47 8.49 -13.95
N ASN A 514 41.24 8.87 -14.33
CA ASN A 514 40.86 9.28 -15.69
C ASN A 514 39.88 10.48 -15.69
N ALA A 515 40.30 11.61 -15.11
CA ALA A 515 39.51 12.84 -14.98
C ALA A 515 38.99 13.45 -16.30
N LEU A 516 39.45 12.96 -17.46
CA LEU A 516 38.93 13.32 -18.80
C LEU A 516 37.51 12.78 -19.06
N VAL A 517 37.06 11.75 -18.35
CA VAL A 517 35.71 11.16 -18.51
C VAL A 517 34.86 11.48 -17.27
N PRO A 518 33.75 12.23 -17.40
CA PRO A 518 32.86 12.53 -16.28
C PRO A 518 32.24 11.26 -15.66
N GLY A 519 32.06 11.26 -14.33
CA GLY A 519 31.44 10.14 -13.61
C GLY A 519 30.03 9.80 -14.11
N ASP A 520 29.23 10.82 -14.47
CA ASP A 520 27.91 10.64 -15.11
C ASP A 520 28.00 9.86 -16.43
N ARG A 521 29.04 10.10 -17.24
CA ARG A 521 29.24 9.41 -18.51
C ARG A 521 29.60 7.94 -18.30
N LEU A 522 30.42 7.65 -17.28
CA LEU A 522 30.74 6.27 -16.87
C LEU A 522 29.51 5.53 -16.34
N ALA A 523 28.71 6.19 -15.50
CA ALA A 523 27.45 5.63 -15.00
C ALA A 523 26.47 5.33 -16.13
N ASP A 524 26.32 6.26 -17.08
CA ASP A 524 25.49 6.07 -18.27
C ASP A 524 25.90 4.85 -19.12
N VAL A 525 27.19 4.69 -19.45
CA VAL A 525 27.63 3.55 -20.28
C VAL A 525 27.54 2.22 -19.54
N ALA A 526 27.70 2.23 -18.21
CA ALA A 526 27.50 1.05 -17.38
C ALA A 526 26.03 0.61 -17.36
N LEU A 527 25.08 1.52 -17.14
CA LEU A 527 23.63 1.22 -17.21
C LEU A 527 23.23 0.71 -18.60
N LEU A 528 23.75 1.34 -19.67
CA LEU A 528 23.56 0.87 -21.04
C LEU A 528 24.11 -0.53 -21.30
N ALA A 529 25.13 -0.97 -20.55
CA ALA A 529 25.68 -2.31 -20.65
C ALA A 529 24.90 -3.32 -19.80
N MET A 530 24.49 -2.94 -18.58
CA MET A 530 23.60 -3.75 -17.73
C MET A 530 22.32 -4.13 -18.47
N ALA A 531 21.66 -3.16 -19.12
CA ALA A 531 20.45 -3.39 -19.92
C ALA A 531 20.64 -4.32 -21.14
N LYS A 532 21.90 -4.61 -21.54
CA LYS A 532 22.24 -5.46 -22.70
C LYS A 532 22.64 -6.88 -22.32
N VAL A 533 22.70 -7.20 -21.03
CA VAL A 533 23.16 -8.51 -20.52
C VAL A 533 22.21 -9.63 -20.94
N LYS A 534 20.91 -9.44 -20.71
CA LYS A 534 19.82 -10.26 -21.25
C LYS A 534 18.94 -9.33 -22.08
N PRO A 535 19.20 -9.21 -23.39
CA PRO A 535 18.48 -8.24 -24.21
C PRO A 535 17.02 -8.66 -24.37
N ASP A 536 16.12 -7.89 -23.76
CA ASP A 536 14.66 -7.97 -23.91
C ASP A 536 14.08 -6.60 -24.29
N CYS A 537 13.06 -6.53 -25.15
CA CYS A 537 12.52 -5.24 -25.59
C CYS A 537 11.95 -4.33 -24.47
N HIS A 538 11.74 -4.87 -23.27
CA HIS A 538 11.29 -4.18 -22.07
C HIS A 538 12.44 -3.66 -21.18
N THR A 539 13.66 -4.20 -21.31
CA THR A 539 14.80 -3.91 -20.40
C THR A 539 15.67 -2.75 -20.90
N GLN A 540 15.25 -1.49 -20.67
CA GLN A 540 15.84 -0.30 -21.31
C GLN A 540 16.29 0.81 -20.34
N TYR A 541 17.30 1.60 -20.75
CA TYR A 541 17.76 2.79 -20.02
C TYR A 541 17.42 4.10 -20.77
N VAL A 542 16.74 5.03 -20.13
CA VAL A 542 16.32 6.32 -20.70
C VAL A 542 17.01 7.44 -19.94
N LYS A 543 17.89 8.19 -20.61
CA LYS A 543 18.57 9.34 -19.98
C LYS A 543 17.60 10.50 -19.79
N ARG A 544 17.71 11.23 -18.68
CA ARG A 544 16.90 12.43 -18.37
C ARG A 544 16.82 13.45 -19.53
N THR A 545 17.89 13.58 -20.31
CA THR A 545 18.01 14.53 -21.44
C THR A 545 17.57 13.97 -22.79
N SER A 546 17.08 12.73 -22.86
CA SER A 546 16.68 12.05 -24.09
C SER A 546 15.32 11.40 -23.93
N ALA A 547 14.35 11.79 -24.76
CA ALA A 547 13.08 11.07 -24.89
C ALA A 547 13.23 9.71 -25.60
N VAL A 548 14.40 9.44 -26.21
CA VAL A 548 14.70 8.18 -26.90
C VAL A 548 15.35 7.19 -25.92
N PRO A 549 14.72 6.03 -25.66
CA PRO A 549 15.35 4.97 -24.89
C PRO A 549 16.62 4.44 -25.55
N SER A 550 17.59 4.07 -24.73
CA SER A 550 18.85 3.49 -25.16
C SER A 550 19.07 2.21 -24.36
N GLY A 551 18.97 1.05 -25.00
CA GLY A 551 18.98 -0.22 -24.26
C GLY A 551 19.25 -1.42 -25.14
N VAL A 552 18.36 -1.72 -26.09
CA VAL A 552 18.20 -3.13 -26.53
C VAL A 552 18.02 -3.30 -28.04
N SER A 553 18.12 -4.56 -28.46
CA SER A 553 18.10 -5.09 -29.81
C SER A 553 17.03 -4.51 -30.73
N ALA A 554 17.48 -3.90 -31.84
CA ALA A 554 16.96 -3.94 -33.22
C ALA A 554 15.46 -3.72 -33.54
N ALA A 555 14.56 -3.59 -32.57
CA ALA A 555 13.11 -3.72 -32.79
C ALA A 555 12.25 -2.60 -32.15
N ARG A 556 12.85 -1.48 -31.75
CA ARG A 556 12.09 -0.23 -31.59
C ARG A 556 12.11 0.56 -32.89
N VAL A 557 10.97 0.53 -33.59
CA VAL A 557 10.56 1.66 -34.43
C VAL A 557 10.44 2.90 -33.53
N GLU A 558 10.74 4.08 -34.07
CA GLU A 558 10.54 5.35 -33.36
C GLU A 558 9.08 5.46 -32.88
N THR A 559 8.86 5.53 -31.56
CA THR A 559 7.56 5.89 -30.98
C THR A 559 7.37 7.39 -31.15
N GLY A 560 6.84 7.79 -32.30
CA GLY A 560 6.61 9.18 -32.67
C GLY A 560 5.41 9.78 -31.94
N GLY A 561 5.68 10.57 -30.90
CA GLY A 561 4.72 11.52 -30.33
C GLY A 561 3.72 10.98 -29.30
N GLN A 562 3.17 11.89 -28.49
CA GLN A 562 2.03 11.63 -27.62
C GLN A 562 0.70 11.89 -28.34
N VAL A 563 -0.28 11.08 -27.95
CA VAL A 563 -1.62 10.93 -28.54
C VAL A 563 -2.60 10.54 -27.40
N ARG A 564 -3.57 11.32 -26.86
CA ARG A 564 -4.18 12.67 -27.04
C ARG A 564 -5.66 12.73 -27.49
N ALA A 565 -6.30 11.56 -27.66
CA ALA A 565 -7.73 11.17 -27.65
C ALA A 565 -8.52 10.88 -28.96
N ASP A 566 -7.99 11.07 -30.17
CA ASP A 566 -8.64 10.62 -31.43
C ASP A 566 -7.92 9.46 -32.16
N GLU A 567 -6.89 8.86 -31.53
CA GLU A 567 -5.75 8.32 -32.32
C GLU A 567 -5.53 6.81 -32.36
N SER A 568 -6.42 5.96 -31.86
CA SER A 568 -6.28 4.53 -32.13
C SER A 568 -6.36 4.21 -33.64
N GLN A 569 -6.73 5.18 -34.48
CA GLN A 569 -6.97 5.03 -35.93
C GLN A 569 -7.96 3.90 -36.23
N LEU A 570 -8.90 3.68 -35.30
CA LEU A 570 -9.94 2.67 -35.42
C LEU A 570 -10.78 2.94 -36.68
N SER A 571 -10.72 2.01 -37.63
CA SER A 571 -11.47 2.07 -38.87
C SER A 571 -12.04 0.70 -39.22
N SER A 572 -13.09 0.70 -40.03
CA SER A 572 -13.92 -0.48 -40.27
C SER A 572 -14.57 -0.47 -41.63
N GLN A 573 -14.66 -1.62 -42.28
CA GLN A 573 -15.34 -1.78 -43.58
C GLN A 573 -16.00 -3.15 -43.67
N LEU A 574 -17.20 -3.21 -44.28
CA LEU A 574 -17.75 -4.49 -44.74
C LEU A 574 -17.16 -4.82 -46.12
N LEU A 575 -16.33 -5.86 -46.19
CA LEU A 575 -15.71 -6.34 -47.42
C LEU A 575 -16.63 -7.32 -48.17
N PRO A 576 -16.43 -7.51 -49.49
CA PRO A 576 -17.22 -8.44 -50.30
C PRO A 576 -17.30 -9.86 -49.71
N GLY A 577 -18.49 -10.45 -49.73
CA GLY A 577 -18.80 -11.72 -49.08
C GLY A 577 -19.29 -11.60 -47.63
N GLY A 578 -19.31 -10.38 -47.07
CA GLY A 578 -19.77 -10.14 -45.70
C GLY A 578 -18.66 -10.28 -44.65
N VAL A 579 -17.41 -10.00 -45.01
CA VAL A 579 -16.28 -10.02 -44.06
C VAL A 579 -16.21 -8.65 -43.37
N GLY A 580 -16.40 -8.61 -42.05
CA GLY A 580 -16.26 -7.40 -41.25
C GLY A 580 -14.79 -7.12 -40.96
N TYR A 581 -14.20 -6.18 -41.69
CA TYR A 581 -12.82 -5.72 -41.49
C TYR A 581 -12.76 -4.62 -40.44
N ILE A 582 -11.83 -4.76 -39.49
CA ILE A 582 -11.60 -3.83 -38.37
C ILE A 582 -10.09 -3.68 -38.18
N THR A 583 -9.58 -2.45 -38.16
CA THR A 583 -8.16 -2.17 -37.86
C THR A 583 -8.03 -0.98 -36.92
N TRP A 584 -6.98 -1.01 -36.09
CA TRP A 584 -6.54 0.09 -35.23
C TRP A 584 -5.02 -0.01 -35.06
N LYS A 585 -4.34 1.13 -34.85
CA LYS A 585 -2.87 1.22 -34.82
C LYS A 585 -2.26 1.40 -33.42
N GLU A 586 -3.06 1.76 -32.41
CA GLU A 586 -2.62 1.79 -31.01
C GLU A 586 -3.70 1.31 -30.03
N TRP A 587 -3.27 0.72 -28.91
CA TRP A 587 -4.14 0.15 -27.89
C TRP A 587 -4.38 1.15 -26.74
N VAL A 588 -5.41 2.00 -26.90
CA VAL A 588 -5.63 3.20 -26.08
C VAL A 588 -6.88 3.10 -25.18
N ASP A 589 -6.68 3.20 -23.87
CA ASP A 589 -7.75 3.45 -22.89
C ASP A 589 -7.40 4.74 -22.11
N SER A 590 -8.01 5.89 -22.43
CA SER A 590 -7.68 7.20 -21.86
C SER A 590 -8.94 7.98 -21.44
N GLY A 591 -9.00 8.40 -20.17
CA GLY A 591 -10.19 9.05 -19.60
C GLY A 591 -11.46 8.22 -19.83
N THR A 592 -12.41 8.79 -20.58
CA THR A 592 -13.67 8.16 -21.01
C THR A 592 -13.55 7.28 -22.26
N TYR A 593 -12.48 7.41 -23.07
CA TYR A 593 -12.25 6.56 -24.23
C TYR A 593 -11.78 5.17 -23.77
N LYS A 594 -12.39 4.12 -24.34
CA LYS A 594 -12.02 2.72 -24.10
C LYS A 594 -12.02 1.97 -25.43
N GLN A 595 -10.86 1.48 -25.87
CA GLN A 595 -10.70 0.82 -27.18
C GLN A 595 -11.69 -0.32 -27.36
N HIS A 596 -11.90 -1.13 -26.32
CA HIS A 596 -12.81 -2.28 -26.38
C HIS A 596 -14.28 -1.87 -26.57
N ILE A 597 -14.72 -0.72 -26.04
CA ILE A 597 -16.08 -0.21 -26.23
C ILE A 597 -16.25 0.27 -27.68
N GLU A 598 -15.29 0.99 -28.23
CA GLU A 598 -15.38 1.50 -29.61
C GLU A 598 -15.25 0.38 -30.65
N VAL A 599 -14.39 -0.61 -30.44
CA VAL A 599 -14.31 -1.81 -31.29
C VAL A 599 -15.64 -2.60 -31.24
N GLN A 600 -16.28 -2.72 -30.07
CA GLN A 600 -17.58 -3.38 -29.98
C GLN A 600 -18.68 -2.63 -30.75
N LYS A 601 -18.77 -1.30 -30.64
CA LYS A 601 -19.70 -0.48 -31.45
C LYS A 601 -19.48 -0.65 -32.96
N VAL A 602 -18.22 -0.80 -33.38
CA VAL A 602 -17.86 -1.10 -34.77
C VAL A 602 -18.37 -2.49 -35.18
N MET A 603 -18.22 -3.50 -34.32
CA MET A 603 -18.77 -4.84 -34.55
C MET A 603 -20.30 -4.82 -34.65
N ASP A 604 -20.99 -4.10 -33.76
CA ASP A 604 -22.46 -3.94 -33.78
C ASP A 604 -22.93 -3.36 -35.12
N LYS A 605 -22.26 -2.30 -35.60
CA LYS A 605 -22.51 -1.68 -36.90
C LYS A 605 -22.29 -2.65 -38.06
N LEU A 606 -21.21 -3.42 -38.04
CA LEU A 606 -20.89 -4.39 -39.09
C LEU A 606 -21.86 -5.58 -39.10
N LEU A 607 -22.30 -6.07 -37.93
CA LEU A 607 -23.37 -7.07 -37.83
C LEU A 607 -24.67 -6.56 -38.44
N ALA A 608 -25.08 -5.32 -38.13
CA ALA A 608 -26.27 -4.70 -38.71
C ALA A 608 -26.18 -4.52 -40.24
N GLN A 609 -24.96 -4.45 -40.79
CA GLN A 609 -24.69 -4.43 -42.23
C GLN A 609 -24.58 -5.83 -42.87
N GLY A 610 -24.71 -6.90 -42.09
CA GLY A 610 -24.68 -8.28 -42.58
C GLY A 610 -23.31 -8.97 -42.56
N ALA A 611 -22.43 -8.60 -41.63
CA ALA A 611 -21.18 -9.33 -41.39
C ALA A 611 -21.42 -10.79 -41.00
N LYS A 612 -20.56 -11.67 -41.53
CA LYS A 612 -20.58 -13.15 -41.38
C LYS A 612 -19.23 -13.73 -40.96
N ALA A 613 -18.20 -12.90 -40.85
CA ALA A 613 -16.86 -13.23 -40.38
C ALA A 613 -16.15 -11.96 -39.88
N TRP A 614 -15.14 -12.12 -39.03
CA TRP A 614 -14.32 -11.03 -38.48
C TRP A 614 -12.89 -11.07 -39.01
N LEU A 615 -12.42 -9.94 -39.54
CA LEU A 615 -11.03 -9.75 -39.93
C LEU A 615 -10.43 -8.61 -39.11
N PHE A 616 -9.63 -8.96 -38.11
CA PHE A 616 -8.93 -8.00 -37.25
C PHE A 616 -7.52 -7.74 -37.79
N ASP A 617 -7.26 -6.57 -38.35
CA ASP A 617 -5.91 -6.16 -38.74
C ASP A 617 -5.23 -5.36 -37.61
N VAL A 618 -4.29 -6.03 -36.93
CA VAL A 618 -3.38 -5.45 -35.94
C VAL A 618 -1.94 -5.39 -36.46
N SER A 619 -1.76 -5.40 -37.80
CA SER A 619 -0.47 -5.08 -38.42
C SER A 619 -0.10 -3.63 -38.12
N ASN A 620 1.19 -3.41 -37.87
CA ASN A 620 1.77 -2.12 -37.50
C ASN A 620 1.22 -1.52 -36.20
N ASN A 621 0.58 -2.33 -35.35
CA ASN A 621 0.07 -1.92 -34.04
C ASN A 621 1.03 -2.34 -32.93
N LEU A 622 1.69 -1.35 -32.32
CA LEU A 622 2.75 -1.54 -31.32
C LEU A 622 2.22 -2.00 -29.93
N GLY A 623 0.91 -2.20 -29.78
CA GLY A 623 0.28 -2.52 -28.51
C GLY A 623 -0.05 -1.25 -27.72
N GLY A 624 -0.06 -1.36 -26.39
CA GLY A 624 -0.54 -0.32 -25.49
C GLY A 624 -1.02 -0.90 -24.16
N ILE A 625 -2.01 -0.27 -23.53
CA ILE A 625 -2.51 -0.66 -22.19
C ILE A 625 -3.12 -2.05 -22.24
N GLN A 626 -2.82 -2.90 -21.26
CA GLN A 626 -3.35 -4.25 -21.20
C GLN A 626 -4.86 -4.27 -20.90
N ASN A 627 -5.69 -4.83 -21.80
CA ASN A 627 -7.03 -5.30 -21.43
C ASN A 627 -7.35 -6.72 -21.92
N GLN A 628 -8.02 -7.45 -21.04
CA GLN A 628 -8.38 -8.86 -21.16
C GLN A 628 -9.72 -9.04 -21.92
N THR A 629 -10.48 -7.96 -22.07
CA THR A 629 -11.87 -7.96 -22.57
C THR A 629 -11.95 -8.45 -24.00
N MET A 630 -11.20 -7.83 -24.92
CA MET A 630 -11.27 -8.20 -26.36
C MET A 630 -10.77 -9.62 -26.64
N MET A 631 -9.82 -10.13 -25.83
CA MET A 631 -9.37 -11.53 -25.92
C MET A 631 -10.39 -12.52 -25.31
N SER A 632 -11.25 -12.06 -24.41
CA SER A 632 -12.29 -12.90 -23.78
C SER A 632 -13.54 -13.07 -24.66
N TRP A 633 -13.82 -12.12 -25.56
CA TRP A 633 -14.99 -12.11 -26.44
C TRP A 633 -15.24 -13.41 -27.22
N PHE A 634 -14.19 -14.07 -27.68
CA PHE A 634 -14.24 -15.30 -28.51
C PHE A 634 -13.80 -16.56 -27.79
N ASN A 635 -13.32 -16.43 -26.54
CA ASN A 635 -12.86 -17.52 -25.70
C ASN A 635 -13.89 -17.83 -24.58
N ASN A 636 -13.66 -18.89 -23.81
CA ASN A 636 -14.63 -19.54 -22.93
C ASN A 636 -13.96 -20.15 -21.67
N GLY A 637 -13.05 -19.42 -21.04
CA GLY A 637 -12.31 -19.87 -19.85
C GLY A 637 -10.95 -20.52 -20.14
N GLU A 638 -10.51 -20.62 -21.38
CA GLU A 638 -9.16 -21.10 -21.70
C GLU A 638 -8.10 -20.10 -21.21
N ALA A 639 -6.92 -20.60 -20.81
CA ALA A 639 -5.76 -19.75 -20.55
C ALA A 639 -5.30 -19.08 -21.86
N LEU A 640 -5.25 -17.75 -21.88
CA LEU A 640 -4.83 -16.95 -23.02
C LEU A 640 -3.30 -16.86 -23.07
N VAL A 641 -2.70 -16.51 -21.93
CA VAL A 641 -1.25 -16.58 -21.69
C VAL A 641 -0.97 -17.06 -20.27
N LYS A 642 0.24 -17.57 -20.01
CA LYS A 642 0.76 -17.80 -18.65
C LYS A 642 1.87 -16.84 -18.31
N ILE A 643 1.96 -16.50 -17.03
CA ILE A 643 2.93 -15.55 -16.49
C ILE A 643 4.08 -16.36 -15.89
N ARG A 644 5.27 -16.23 -16.47
CA ARG A 644 6.53 -16.73 -15.89
C ARG A 644 7.25 -15.56 -15.23
N LEU A 645 7.57 -15.70 -13.95
CA LEU A 645 8.48 -14.82 -13.20
C LEU A 645 9.84 -15.51 -13.08
N LYS A 646 10.85 -14.78 -12.62
CA LYS A 646 12.19 -15.29 -12.29
C LYS A 646 12.16 -16.59 -11.46
N ASN A 647 11.27 -16.65 -10.45
CA ASN A 647 11.15 -17.78 -9.52
C ASN A 647 10.15 -18.86 -9.98
N GLY A 648 9.70 -18.83 -11.24
CA GLY A 648 8.78 -19.82 -11.83
C GLY A 648 7.42 -19.24 -12.25
N TYR A 649 6.44 -20.12 -12.48
CA TYR A 649 5.11 -19.71 -12.94
C TYR A 649 4.27 -19.07 -11.83
N ALA A 650 3.71 -17.90 -12.10
CA ALA A 650 2.89 -17.13 -11.16
C ALA A 650 1.38 -17.17 -11.46
N GLY A 651 0.97 -17.76 -12.58
CA GLY A 651 -0.44 -17.96 -12.92
C GLY A 651 -0.73 -17.85 -14.42
N ALA A 652 -1.99 -17.65 -14.75
CA ALA A 652 -2.48 -17.47 -16.11
C ALA A 652 -3.40 -16.24 -16.21
N ILE A 653 -3.41 -15.63 -17.39
CA ILE A 653 -4.46 -14.70 -17.79
C ILE A 653 -5.47 -15.53 -18.57
N GLU A 654 -6.59 -15.85 -17.95
CA GLU A 654 -7.64 -16.71 -18.52
C GLU A 654 -8.71 -15.87 -19.23
N ALA A 655 -9.42 -16.46 -20.19
CA ALA A 655 -10.56 -15.82 -20.82
C ALA A 655 -11.74 -15.71 -19.85
N LYS A 656 -12.27 -14.51 -19.65
CA LYS A 656 -13.43 -14.27 -18.79
C LYS A 656 -14.71 -14.71 -19.47
N LYS A 657 -15.34 -15.77 -18.97
CA LYS A 657 -16.57 -16.35 -19.54
C LYS A 657 -17.73 -15.35 -19.58
N GLU A 658 -17.80 -14.51 -18.56
CA GLU A 658 -18.77 -13.42 -18.41
C GLU A 658 -18.57 -12.27 -19.43
N LEU A 659 -17.40 -12.19 -20.07
CA LEU A 659 -17.11 -11.23 -21.14
C LEU A 659 -17.27 -11.85 -22.54
N ARG A 660 -17.62 -13.14 -22.66
CA ARG A 660 -17.83 -13.79 -23.96
C ARG A 660 -19.02 -13.14 -24.70
N LEU A 661 -18.81 -12.72 -25.95
CA LEU A 661 -19.88 -12.07 -26.71
C LEU A 661 -21.01 -13.05 -27.09
N PRO A 662 -22.27 -12.58 -27.19
CA PRO A 662 -23.41 -13.40 -27.60
C PRO A 662 -23.21 -14.16 -28.93
N ALA A 663 -24.02 -15.19 -29.16
CA ALA A 663 -23.90 -16.09 -30.32
C ALA A 663 -23.81 -15.39 -31.69
N GLN A 664 -24.47 -14.23 -31.86
CA GLN A 664 -24.42 -13.43 -33.09
C GLN A 664 -23.03 -12.87 -33.45
N TYR A 665 -22.13 -12.70 -32.47
CA TYR A 665 -20.74 -12.26 -32.70
C TYR A 665 -19.80 -13.45 -32.92
N GLN A 666 -20.21 -14.66 -32.56
CA GLN A 666 -19.40 -15.86 -32.74
C GLN A 666 -19.47 -16.24 -34.23
N LEU A 667 -18.50 -15.73 -34.99
CA LEU A 667 -18.33 -15.88 -36.43
C LEU A 667 -16.87 -16.27 -36.73
N PRO A 668 -16.54 -16.88 -37.88
CA PRO A 668 -15.17 -17.19 -38.26
C PRO A 668 -14.24 -15.98 -38.15
N VAL A 669 -13.07 -16.15 -37.52
CA VAL A 669 -12.10 -15.06 -37.26
C VAL A 669 -10.78 -15.30 -37.99
N ALA A 670 -10.24 -14.24 -38.58
CA ALA A 670 -8.84 -14.17 -38.98
C ALA A 670 -8.18 -12.90 -38.43
N VAL A 671 -6.88 -12.98 -38.15
CA VAL A 671 -6.09 -11.88 -37.57
C VAL A 671 -4.88 -11.62 -38.46
N VAL A 672 -4.64 -10.35 -38.82
CA VAL A 672 -3.46 -9.94 -39.59
C VAL A 672 -2.42 -9.32 -38.66
N ILE A 673 -1.18 -9.79 -38.78
CA ILE A 673 -0.01 -9.41 -37.98
C ILE A 673 1.21 -9.19 -38.88
N ASN A 674 2.17 -8.37 -38.43
CA ASN A 674 3.45 -8.23 -39.12
C ASN A 674 4.62 -7.97 -38.16
N GLY A 675 5.83 -7.77 -38.71
CA GLY A 675 7.04 -7.38 -37.98
C GLY A 675 7.01 -6.02 -37.26
N ARG A 676 5.84 -5.36 -37.21
CA ARG A 676 5.58 -4.15 -36.43
C ARG A 676 4.36 -4.30 -35.49
N SER A 677 3.82 -5.51 -35.35
CA SER A 677 2.90 -5.87 -34.26
C SER A 677 3.70 -6.18 -32.99
N ALA A 678 3.35 -5.55 -31.87
CA ALA A 678 4.00 -5.78 -30.57
C ALA A 678 2.99 -5.85 -29.41
N SER A 679 3.44 -6.39 -28.27
CA SER A 679 2.76 -6.27 -26.97
C SER A 679 1.29 -6.74 -27.03
N MET A 680 0.31 -5.88 -26.76
CA MET A 680 -1.10 -6.25 -26.74
C MET A 680 -1.62 -6.79 -28.08
N SER A 681 -1.04 -6.40 -29.21
CA SER A 681 -1.35 -6.99 -30.52
C SER A 681 -0.89 -8.44 -30.62
N GLU A 682 0.25 -8.77 -30.00
CA GLU A 682 0.78 -10.13 -29.93
C GLU A 682 -0.02 -10.99 -28.96
N MET A 683 -0.40 -10.46 -27.80
CA MET A 683 -1.30 -11.16 -26.86
C MET A 683 -2.65 -11.47 -27.52
N PHE A 684 -3.22 -10.50 -28.24
CA PHE A 684 -4.47 -10.69 -28.97
C PHE A 684 -4.35 -11.74 -30.08
N ALA A 685 -3.29 -11.69 -30.89
CA ALA A 685 -3.04 -12.72 -31.92
C ALA A 685 -2.81 -14.12 -31.31
N LEU A 686 -2.02 -14.20 -30.23
CA LEU A 686 -1.72 -15.44 -29.52
C LEU A 686 -2.97 -16.07 -28.91
N ALA A 687 -3.90 -15.24 -28.40
CA ALA A 687 -5.19 -15.67 -27.88
C ALA A 687 -6.07 -16.41 -28.91
N PHE A 688 -5.94 -16.14 -30.22
CA PHE A 688 -6.61 -16.92 -31.28
C PHE A 688 -5.80 -18.14 -31.70
N LYS A 689 -4.47 -18.00 -31.79
CA LYS A 689 -3.56 -19.07 -32.25
C LYS A 689 -3.55 -20.27 -31.31
N GLU A 690 -3.36 -20.03 -30.01
CA GLU A 690 -3.24 -21.08 -28.98
C GLU A 690 -4.57 -21.82 -28.75
N THR A 691 -5.68 -21.08 -28.74
CA THR A 691 -7.03 -21.61 -28.53
C THR A 691 -7.67 -22.16 -29.82
N LYS A 692 -7.05 -21.93 -30.97
CA LYS A 692 -7.52 -22.29 -32.32
C LYS A 692 -8.88 -21.66 -32.68
N ARG A 693 -9.19 -20.49 -32.13
CA ARG A 693 -10.43 -19.72 -32.40
C ARG A 693 -10.36 -18.84 -33.65
N GLY A 694 -9.20 -18.74 -34.29
CA GLY A 694 -9.00 -17.96 -35.51
C GLY A 694 -7.68 -18.32 -36.17
N MET A 695 -7.46 -17.80 -37.38
CA MET A 695 -6.26 -18.07 -38.17
C MET A 695 -5.46 -16.79 -38.42
N LEU A 696 -4.14 -16.84 -38.21
CA LEU A 696 -3.23 -15.69 -38.32
C LEU A 696 -2.57 -15.62 -39.70
N PHE A 697 -2.52 -14.42 -40.26
CA PHE A 697 -1.94 -14.11 -41.57
C PHE A 697 -0.89 -13.00 -41.48
N GLY A 698 0.12 -13.02 -42.36
CA GLY A 698 1.09 -11.94 -42.53
C GLY A 698 2.52 -12.34 -42.24
N THR A 699 3.24 -11.58 -41.42
CA THR A 699 4.65 -11.85 -41.06
C THR A 699 4.87 -11.95 -39.55
N LYS A 700 6.02 -12.50 -39.13
CA LYS A 700 6.36 -12.73 -37.71
C LYS A 700 6.39 -11.41 -36.93
N THR A 701 5.80 -11.39 -35.74
CA THR A 701 5.78 -10.21 -34.85
C THR A 701 7.11 -9.96 -34.13
N ILE A 702 7.17 -8.87 -33.34
CA ILE A 702 8.39 -8.41 -32.68
C ILE A 702 8.88 -9.34 -31.56
N GLY A 703 7.97 -9.90 -30.76
CA GLY A 703 8.29 -10.68 -29.56
C GLY A 703 8.38 -9.83 -28.29
N CYS A 704 7.49 -8.85 -28.10
CA CYS A 704 7.40 -8.03 -26.90
C CYS A 704 6.28 -8.52 -25.98
N LEU A 705 6.49 -9.67 -25.34
CA LEU A 705 5.49 -10.35 -24.52
C LEU A 705 5.96 -10.52 -23.07
N GLY A 706 5.85 -9.44 -22.30
CA GLY A 706 6.20 -9.41 -20.89
C GLY A 706 5.62 -8.22 -20.14
N SER A 707 6.09 -8.00 -18.91
CA SER A 707 5.81 -6.78 -18.13
C SER A 707 7.09 -6.20 -17.54
N THR A 708 7.10 -4.88 -17.36
CA THR A 708 8.22 -4.10 -16.83
C THR A 708 8.03 -3.73 -15.36
N ASN A 709 9.15 -3.64 -14.64
CA ASN A 709 9.28 -2.63 -13.59
C ASN A 709 9.95 -1.38 -14.18
N ILE A 710 9.62 -0.21 -13.64
CA ILE A 710 10.18 1.09 -14.02
C ILE A 710 10.87 1.71 -12.80
N LEU A 711 12.20 1.70 -12.81
CA LEU A 711 13.03 2.30 -11.77
C LEU A 711 13.34 3.76 -12.15
N ASN A 712 12.73 4.71 -11.43
CA ASN A 712 13.04 6.12 -11.53
C ASN A 712 14.33 6.43 -10.76
N LEU A 713 15.37 6.84 -11.48
CA LEU A 713 16.70 7.09 -10.91
C LEU A 713 16.84 8.53 -10.40
N ILE A 714 17.77 8.73 -9.46
CA ILE A 714 17.92 9.97 -8.66
C ILE A 714 18.13 11.24 -9.50
N ASP A 715 18.68 11.13 -10.70
CA ASP A 715 18.92 12.24 -11.63
C ASP A 715 17.74 12.51 -12.60
N GLY A 716 16.65 11.74 -12.49
CA GLY A 716 15.49 11.78 -13.39
C GLY A 716 15.69 10.99 -14.69
N SER A 717 16.71 10.13 -14.76
CA SER A 717 16.75 9.06 -15.76
C SER A 717 15.90 7.86 -15.32
N ILE A 718 15.59 6.96 -16.25
CA ILE A 718 14.73 5.80 -16.00
C ILE A 718 15.48 4.54 -16.41
N PHE A 719 15.43 3.50 -15.59
CA PHE A 719 15.90 2.17 -15.94
C PHE A 719 14.72 1.20 -15.84
N GLN A 720 14.51 0.36 -16.87
CA GLN A 720 13.41 -0.60 -16.94
C GLN A 720 14.00 -1.99 -17.12
N TYR A 721 13.35 -3.00 -16.56
CA TYR A 721 13.74 -4.40 -16.66
C TYR A 721 12.52 -5.31 -16.63
N THR A 722 12.67 -6.55 -17.11
CA THR A 722 11.55 -7.43 -17.46
C THR A 722 11.21 -8.33 -16.27
N VAL A 723 10.13 -8.06 -15.56
CA VAL A 723 9.78 -8.82 -14.34
C VAL A 723 8.94 -10.06 -14.60
N SER A 724 8.26 -10.11 -15.75
CA SER A 724 7.53 -11.31 -16.18
C SER A 724 7.59 -11.53 -17.69
N GLU A 725 7.64 -12.78 -18.10
CA GLU A 725 7.38 -13.21 -19.48
C GLU A 725 5.95 -13.73 -19.62
N PHE A 726 5.29 -13.41 -20.74
CA PHE A 726 4.03 -14.04 -21.14
C PHE A 726 4.29 -15.16 -22.17
N VAL A 727 3.96 -16.39 -21.78
CA VAL A 727 4.05 -17.59 -22.64
C VAL A 727 2.67 -18.05 -23.12
N GLY A 728 2.64 -18.90 -24.15
CA GLY A 728 1.40 -19.49 -24.67
C GLY A 728 0.53 -20.13 -23.59
N GLY A 729 -0.74 -19.74 -23.51
CA GLY A 729 -1.64 -20.21 -22.46
C GLY A 729 -1.93 -21.72 -22.52
N VAL A 730 -1.87 -22.32 -23.70
CA VAL A 730 -2.13 -23.75 -23.94
C VAL A 730 -0.83 -24.53 -24.02
N THR A 731 0.12 -24.08 -24.82
CA THR A 731 1.37 -24.81 -25.14
C THR A 731 2.53 -24.52 -24.19
N ASN A 732 2.45 -23.46 -23.38
CA ASN A 732 3.57 -22.86 -22.64
C ASN A 732 4.74 -22.38 -23.54
N ALA A 733 4.55 -22.27 -24.86
CA ALA A 733 5.61 -21.84 -25.75
C ALA A 733 6.07 -20.40 -25.44
N ALA A 734 7.38 -20.18 -25.43
CA ALA A 734 7.95 -18.85 -25.29
C ALA A 734 7.76 -18.05 -26.60
N TYR A 735 7.26 -16.82 -26.48
CA TYR A 735 7.08 -15.90 -27.61
C TYR A 735 7.81 -14.57 -27.41
N ASN A 736 8.17 -14.23 -26.16
CA ASN A 736 9.00 -13.08 -25.87
C ASN A 736 10.42 -13.25 -26.47
N ASN A 737 10.96 -12.20 -27.06
CA ASN A 737 12.15 -12.16 -27.94
C ASN A 737 12.13 -13.12 -29.15
N ILE A 738 11.02 -13.84 -29.40
CA ILE A 738 10.87 -14.81 -30.49
C ILE A 738 9.89 -14.29 -31.54
N GLY A 739 8.74 -13.73 -31.11
CA GLY A 739 7.63 -13.29 -31.96
C GLY A 739 6.62 -14.41 -32.24
N VAL A 740 5.36 -14.03 -32.39
CA VAL A 740 4.27 -14.88 -32.85
C VAL A 740 4.41 -15.10 -34.36
N MET A 741 4.51 -16.37 -34.77
CA MET A 741 4.45 -16.76 -36.19
C MET A 741 2.98 -16.84 -36.64
N PRO A 742 2.63 -16.27 -37.82
CA PRO A 742 1.32 -16.49 -38.42
C PRO A 742 1.12 -17.95 -38.83
N ASP A 743 -0.13 -18.39 -38.98
CA ASP A 743 -0.45 -19.72 -39.49
C ASP A 743 -0.25 -19.80 -41.01
N GLN A 744 -0.46 -18.68 -41.71
CA GLN A 744 -0.08 -18.51 -43.11
C GLN A 744 0.83 -17.29 -43.26
N THR A 745 2.09 -17.52 -43.65
CA THR A 745 3.04 -16.44 -43.93
C THR A 745 2.74 -15.83 -45.31
N VAL A 746 2.48 -14.52 -45.34
CA VAL A 746 2.08 -13.75 -46.52
C VAL A 746 2.74 -12.36 -46.44
N PRO A 747 3.22 -11.77 -47.55
CA PRO A 747 3.71 -10.39 -47.55
C PRO A 747 2.66 -9.40 -47.03
N ASP A 748 3.08 -8.39 -46.27
CA ASP A 748 2.19 -7.42 -45.60
C ASP A 748 1.16 -6.78 -46.56
N ASN A 749 1.55 -6.48 -47.80
CA ASN A 749 0.68 -5.89 -48.82
C ASN A 749 -0.35 -6.87 -49.44
N GLN A 750 -0.33 -8.15 -49.05
CA GLN A 750 -1.26 -9.20 -49.51
C GLN A 750 -1.99 -9.87 -48.33
N ALA A 751 -1.58 -9.62 -47.08
CA ALA A 751 -2.06 -10.35 -45.91
C ALA A 751 -3.57 -10.16 -45.65
N VAL A 752 -4.09 -8.94 -45.83
CA VAL A 752 -5.53 -8.63 -45.69
C VAL A 752 -6.36 -9.36 -46.76
N ASP A 753 -5.92 -9.37 -48.02
CA ASP A 753 -6.63 -10.06 -49.11
C ASP A 753 -6.60 -11.58 -48.98
N ALA A 754 -5.48 -12.14 -48.51
CA ALA A 754 -5.36 -13.57 -48.21
C ALA A 754 -6.32 -13.97 -47.07
N ALA A 755 -6.32 -13.22 -45.96
CA ALA A 755 -7.20 -13.46 -44.83
C ALA A 755 -8.69 -13.28 -45.20
N ALA A 756 -9.04 -12.24 -45.96
CA ALA A 756 -10.40 -12.04 -46.47
C ALA A 756 -10.85 -13.16 -47.41
N THR A 757 -9.94 -13.71 -48.22
CA THR A 757 -10.23 -14.85 -49.11
C THR A 757 -10.49 -16.12 -48.29
N PHE A 758 -9.65 -16.43 -47.31
CA PHE A 758 -9.88 -17.52 -46.36
C PHE A 758 -11.25 -17.41 -45.66
N LEU A 759 -11.61 -16.23 -45.15
CA LEU A 759 -12.89 -16.03 -44.48
C LEU A 759 -14.09 -16.21 -45.41
N ARG A 760 -14.00 -15.76 -46.67
CA ARG A 760 -15.03 -16.03 -47.70
C ARG A 760 -15.24 -17.52 -47.93
N GLU A 761 -14.16 -18.32 -47.94
CA GLU A 761 -14.28 -19.77 -48.02
C GLU A 761 -14.95 -20.39 -46.79
N GLN A 762 -14.63 -19.92 -45.57
CA GLN A 762 -15.27 -20.43 -44.35
C GLN A 762 -16.77 -20.10 -44.32
N ILE A 763 -17.15 -18.91 -44.77
CA ILE A 763 -18.57 -18.52 -44.95
C ILE A 763 -19.25 -19.47 -45.95
N ALA A 764 -18.62 -19.75 -47.09
CA ALA A 764 -19.17 -20.65 -48.12
C ALA A 764 -19.29 -22.11 -47.64
N LYS A 765 -18.36 -22.57 -46.79
CA LYS A 765 -18.38 -23.90 -46.15
C LYS A 765 -19.42 -24.01 -45.03
N GLY A 766 -20.00 -22.91 -44.56
CA GLY A 766 -20.90 -22.88 -43.41
C GLY A 766 -20.19 -23.23 -42.09
N THR A 767 -18.88 -23.01 -42.02
CA THR A 767 -18.04 -23.37 -40.87
C THR A 767 -18.53 -22.65 -39.61
N LYS A 768 -18.84 -23.40 -38.55
CA LYS A 768 -19.12 -22.83 -37.22
C LYS A 768 -17.81 -22.44 -36.51
N PRO A 769 -17.83 -21.42 -35.63
CA PRO A 769 -16.63 -20.91 -34.93
C PRO A 769 -16.11 -21.82 -33.80
#